data_AF-A0A838JMW1-F1
#
_entry.id   AF-A0A838JMW1-F1
#
_cell.length_a   1.000
_cell.length_b   1.000
_cell.length_c   1.000
_cell.angle_alpha   90.00
_cell.angle_beta   90.00
_cell.angle_gamma   90.00
#
_symmetry.space_group_name_H-M   'P 1'
#
loop_
_entity.id
_entity.type
_entity.pdbx_description
1 polymer ?
#
loop_
_entity_poly.entity_id
_entity_poly.type
_entity_poly.pdbx_seq_one_letter_code
_entity_poly.pdbx_strand_id
1 'polypeptide(L)'
;NVDGIVCVAHTEGGEERTPNNLDLLLRTLGGFMVNPNVGAVLVLDHGGEEAVTNHMLEDYVEEQVYPVDDVPHAFMSLAGSFRKDLERAKSVVRGWLEQVDAARRTEEPASELKIGLQCGGSDAFSGVSANPLVAWVTREVVRNGGIANLAETDELIGAEQYVLNSVRDLETARRFLSTVERFKERVSWHGHTAEDNPSGGNNYRGLYNISIKSIGAAMKKHPDVRIDRVIEYAQRMDTGGFYFMDSPGNDLESVAGQVASGANMIFFTTGNGSITNFPFVPTIKFVTTTGRYELLSRDMDVNAGAYLDGTPMDELGRETFERTLRAASGEKTVGERAGHAQVSIWRDWKQTDDENLNSIENSPEPDGEPLPVRPGVPDVEFSFEAIKSGRGPVSDQVALVMPTSLCSGQISRRIADRMNERNATQGRVTRFVALPHTEGCGVSAGSAETIYSRTVLGHLASPTVRFGLLLEHGCEKTHNDYFRNRLEEAGLDPTRFGWASVQLDGGIDSVVAKVEDWFDETLDNAEVLEYEDAGPEALRLGLYAAGPISDDAARSLAEATLAAVNSGGTVVVPERAAVLTSSAYLETVLGDRPVENTLAYGQAVPTGKPGLHVMEAPTDHWVETATGLGATGVEVMLAHVAGHPLQAHRMIPLLQASSDPETLEKHAEDLDLVLDGDSHGWTDQMLETVAAVASREYTPKLFEAGNTDFQFTRGLLGVSM
;
A
#
# COMPACT_ATOMS: atom_id res chain seq x y z
N ASN A 1 24.18 -5.14 -18.55
CA ASN A 1 24.57 -3.98 -17.74
C ASN A 1 23.38 -3.33 -17.08
N VAL A 2 22.16 -3.47 -17.63
CA VAL A 2 20.93 -3.10 -16.90
C VAL A 2 20.73 -4.01 -15.69
N ASP A 3 20.71 -3.43 -14.48
CA ASP A 3 20.55 -4.19 -13.23
C ASP A 3 19.11 -4.70 -13.04
N GLY A 4 18.11 -3.99 -13.56
CA GLY A 4 16.71 -4.41 -13.56
C GLY A 4 15.78 -3.43 -14.29
N ILE A 5 14.54 -3.86 -14.52
CA ILE A 5 13.41 -3.01 -14.89
C ILE A 5 12.46 -3.06 -13.71
N VAL A 6 12.20 -1.91 -13.09
CA VAL A 6 11.41 -1.81 -11.86
C VAL A 6 10.24 -0.85 -12.06
N CYS A 7 9.18 -1.07 -11.31
CA CYS A 7 8.00 -0.20 -11.30
C CYS A 7 7.93 0.54 -9.97
N VAL A 8 7.67 1.85 -10.02
CA VAL A 8 7.32 2.66 -8.86
C VAL A 8 5.86 3.04 -9.00
N ALA A 9 4.98 2.25 -8.38
CA ALA A 9 3.56 2.57 -8.28
C ALA A 9 3.32 3.45 -7.04
N HIS A 10 2.34 4.34 -7.12
CA HIS A 10 1.86 5.14 -6.00
C HIS A 10 0.34 5.22 -5.99
N THR A 11 -0.21 5.60 -4.84
CA THR A 11 -1.67 5.72 -4.60
C THR A 11 -2.19 7.14 -4.80
N GLU A 12 -1.30 8.09 -5.08
CA GLU A 12 -1.66 9.49 -5.28
C GLU A 12 -2.31 9.73 -6.65
N GLY A 13 -3.29 10.64 -6.70
CA GLY A 13 -4.00 10.99 -7.93
C GLY A 13 -5.21 10.13 -8.27
N GLY A 14 -5.52 9.10 -7.48
CA GLY A 14 -6.70 8.25 -7.69
C GLY A 14 -8.03 8.83 -7.19
N GLU A 15 -8.04 10.06 -6.69
CA GLU A 15 -9.23 10.81 -6.27
C GLU A 15 -9.53 11.94 -7.25
N GLU A 16 -10.77 12.43 -7.31
CA GLU A 16 -11.13 13.53 -8.22
C GLU A 16 -10.53 14.86 -7.75
N ARG A 17 -10.34 15.03 -6.43
CA ARG A 17 -9.79 16.25 -5.85
C ARG A 17 -8.28 16.32 -6.06
N THR A 18 -7.77 17.54 -6.27
CA THR A 18 -6.33 17.80 -6.18
C THR A 18 -5.82 17.42 -4.78
N PRO A 19 -4.78 16.59 -4.67
CA PRO A 19 -4.29 16.14 -3.37
C PRO A 19 -3.50 17.24 -2.67
N ASN A 20 -3.53 17.24 -1.32
CA ASN A 20 -2.89 18.28 -0.50
C ASN A 20 -1.35 18.21 -0.58
N ASN A 21 -0.81 17.08 -1.01
CA ASN A 21 0.62 16.83 -1.19
C ASN A 21 1.10 17.00 -2.65
N LEU A 22 0.30 17.59 -3.58
CA LEU A 22 0.63 17.62 -5.02
C LEU A 22 2.07 18.09 -5.33
N ASP A 23 2.53 19.19 -4.71
CA ASP A 23 3.90 19.67 -4.92
C ASP A 23 4.97 18.68 -4.39
N LEU A 24 4.68 17.96 -3.30
CA LEU A 24 5.57 16.91 -2.79
C LEU A 24 5.61 15.71 -3.74
N LEU A 25 4.46 15.34 -4.31
CA LEU A 25 4.33 14.28 -5.30
C LEU A 25 5.14 14.60 -6.56
N LEU A 26 4.88 15.74 -7.20
CA LEU A 26 5.55 16.14 -8.44
C LEU A 26 7.06 16.26 -8.25
N ARG A 27 7.51 16.79 -7.11
CA ARG A 27 8.93 16.84 -6.76
C ARG A 27 9.55 15.45 -6.61
N THR A 28 8.83 14.54 -5.95
CA THR A 28 9.26 13.15 -5.77
C THR A 28 9.41 12.45 -7.11
N LEU A 29 8.40 12.55 -7.97
CA LEU A 29 8.40 11.93 -9.30
C LEU A 29 9.51 12.51 -10.19
N GLY A 30 9.66 13.84 -10.25
CA GLY A 30 10.74 14.49 -10.98
C GLY A 30 12.12 14.08 -10.45
N GLY A 31 12.26 13.94 -9.13
CA GLY A 31 13.47 13.45 -8.47
C GLY A 31 13.83 12.01 -8.83
N PHE A 32 12.83 11.13 -8.93
CA PHE A 32 13.04 9.76 -9.41
C PHE A 32 13.50 9.72 -10.86
N MET A 33 12.91 10.54 -11.74
CA MET A 33 13.29 10.58 -13.16
C MET A 33 14.77 10.89 -13.38
N VAL A 34 15.36 11.75 -12.55
CA VAL A 34 16.75 12.21 -12.68
C VAL A 34 17.70 11.58 -11.66
N ASN A 35 17.27 10.55 -10.93
CA ASN A 35 18.14 9.86 -9.99
C ASN A 35 19.30 9.19 -10.76
N PRO A 36 20.56 9.29 -10.29
CA PRO A 36 21.72 8.75 -11.03
C PRO A 36 21.71 7.22 -11.24
N ASN A 37 20.86 6.48 -10.52
CA ASN A 37 20.70 5.05 -10.73
C ASN A 37 19.62 4.70 -11.78
N VAL A 38 18.93 5.70 -12.35
CA VAL A 38 17.88 5.51 -13.37
C VAL A 38 18.47 5.75 -14.76
N GLY A 39 18.45 4.72 -15.60
CA GLY A 39 18.98 4.78 -16.97
C GLY A 39 17.96 5.21 -18.02
N ALA A 40 16.66 5.01 -17.76
CA ALA A 40 15.54 5.49 -18.58
C ALA A 40 14.24 5.41 -17.75
N VAL A 41 13.22 6.21 -18.10
CA VAL A 41 11.95 6.26 -17.36
C VAL A 41 10.73 6.41 -18.28
N LEU A 42 9.73 5.55 -18.09
CA LEU A 42 8.41 5.69 -18.71
C LEU A 42 7.41 6.09 -17.63
N VAL A 43 6.78 7.25 -17.78
CA VAL A 43 5.73 7.73 -16.88
C VAL A 43 4.36 7.44 -17.50
N LEU A 44 3.45 6.91 -16.69
CA LEU A 44 2.13 6.45 -17.09
C LEU A 44 1.04 7.15 -16.26
N ASP A 45 -0.03 7.59 -16.91
CA ASP A 45 -1.28 8.07 -16.30
C ASP A 45 -2.48 7.56 -17.13
N HIS A 46 -3.73 7.75 -16.69
CA HIS A 46 -4.90 7.44 -17.52
C HIS A 46 -5.31 8.61 -18.43
N GLY A 47 -4.66 9.77 -18.31
CA GLY A 47 -4.97 10.98 -19.07
C GLY A 47 -6.32 11.60 -18.66
N GLY A 48 -6.76 12.64 -19.37
CA GLY A 48 -8.05 13.30 -19.09
C GLY A 48 -8.01 14.30 -17.92
N GLU A 49 -9.10 14.39 -17.15
CA GLU A 49 -9.28 15.31 -16.01
C GLU A 49 -8.87 14.66 -14.66
N GLU A 50 -7.93 13.71 -14.65
CA GLU A 50 -7.37 13.17 -13.40
C GLU A 50 -6.75 14.27 -12.54
N ALA A 51 -6.78 14.10 -11.22
CA ALA A 51 -6.22 15.08 -10.29
C ALA A 51 -4.69 15.23 -10.41
N VAL A 52 -4.01 14.22 -10.97
CA VAL A 52 -2.57 14.20 -11.24
C VAL A 52 -2.36 13.63 -12.64
N THR A 53 -1.68 14.39 -13.51
CA THR A 53 -1.46 13.99 -14.90
C THR A 53 0.02 14.06 -15.28
N ASN A 54 0.37 13.36 -16.37
CA ASN A 54 1.68 13.45 -17.01
C ASN A 54 2.04 14.89 -17.38
N HIS A 55 1.08 15.70 -17.83
CA HIS A 55 1.32 17.09 -18.19
C HIS A 55 1.75 17.94 -16.98
N MET A 56 1.14 17.72 -15.81
CA MET A 56 1.56 18.41 -14.58
C MET A 56 3.00 18.07 -14.21
N LEU A 57 3.42 16.81 -14.39
CA LEU A 57 4.79 16.41 -14.12
C LEU A 57 5.76 16.98 -15.16
N GLU A 58 5.41 16.93 -16.44
CA GLU A 58 6.19 17.52 -17.54
C GLU A 58 6.43 19.01 -17.31
N ASP A 59 5.36 19.78 -17.03
CA ASP A 59 5.46 21.20 -16.69
C ASP A 59 6.32 21.42 -15.44
N TYR A 60 6.14 20.60 -14.39
CA TYR A 60 6.90 20.73 -13.15
C TYR A 60 8.41 20.53 -13.38
N VAL A 61 8.81 19.48 -14.11
CA VAL A 61 10.23 19.20 -14.35
C VAL A 61 10.88 20.27 -15.23
N GLU A 62 10.13 20.85 -16.17
CA GLU A 62 10.59 21.99 -16.98
C GLU A 62 10.74 23.28 -16.15
N GLU A 63 9.69 23.66 -15.41
CA GLU A 63 9.67 24.88 -14.60
C GLU A 63 10.72 24.86 -13.48
N GLN A 64 10.92 23.69 -12.86
CA GLN A 64 11.93 23.48 -11.82
C GLN A 64 13.31 23.12 -12.39
N VAL A 65 13.47 23.11 -13.72
CA VAL A 65 14.74 22.93 -14.43
C VAL A 65 15.46 21.63 -14.02
N TYR A 66 14.71 20.53 -13.99
CA TYR A 66 15.27 19.20 -13.85
C TYR A 66 16.03 18.80 -15.13
N PRO A 67 17.18 18.12 -15.02
CA PRO A 67 17.98 17.70 -16.17
C PRO A 67 17.39 16.44 -16.83
N VAL A 68 16.12 16.47 -17.20
CA VAL A 68 15.42 15.32 -17.78
C VAL A 68 15.95 14.93 -19.16
N ASP A 69 16.56 15.87 -19.89
CA ASP A 69 17.23 15.63 -21.18
C ASP A 69 18.43 14.67 -21.07
N ASP A 70 19.00 14.50 -19.86
CA ASP A 70 20.13 13.59 -19.63
C ASP A 70 19.69 12.12 -19.53
N VAL A 71 18.38 11.85 -19.41
CA VAL A 71 17.82 10.51 -19.21
C VAL A 71 16.75 10.25 -20.28
N PRO A 72 16.86 9.19 -21.09
CA PRO A 72 15.80 8.76 -21.99
C PRO A 72 14.47 8.61 -21.23
N HIS A 73 13.46 9.37 -21.64
CA HIS A 73 12.16 9.34 -20.99
C HIS A 73 11.00 9.48 -21.97
N ALA A 74 9.82 9.07 -21.53
CA ALA A 74 8.57 9.32 -22.23
C ALA A 74 7.41 9.43 -21.23
N PHE A 75 6.48 10.32 -21.53
CA PHE A 75 5.17 10.41 -20.89
C PHE A 75 4.13 9.72 -21.77
N MET A 76 3.31 8.86 -21.18
CA MET A 76 2.32 8.08 -21.92
C MET A 76 1.01 7.96 -21.13
N SER A 77 -0.04 8.59 -21.66
CA SER A 77 -1.41 8.38 -21.17
C SER A 77 -2.03 7.14 -21.79
N LEU A 78 -2.65 6.30 -20.96
CA LEU A 78 -3.43 5.14 -21.37
C LEU A 78 -4.71 5.61 -22.08
N ALA A 79 -5.06 4.99 -23.20
CA ALA A 79 -6.16 5.46 -24.05
C ALA A 79 -6.81 4.36 -24.89
N GLY A 80 -6.23 3.17 -24.93
CA GLY A 80 -6.75 2.02 -25.65
C GLY A 80 -7.21 0.92 -24.70
N SER A 81 -7.38 -0.28 -25.26
CA SER A 81 -7.59 -1.46 -24.43
C SER A 81 -6.34 -1.81 -23.64
N PHE A 82 -6.51 -2.45 -22.49
CA PHE A 82 -5.43 -2.85 -21.58
C PHE A 82 -4.26 -3.54 -22.31
N ARG A 83 -4.58 -4.47 -23.22
CA ARG A 83 -3.59 -5.20 -24.02
C ARG A 83 -2.83 -4.31 -25.01
N LYS A 84 -3.52 -3.35 -25.66
CA LYS A 84 -2.89 -2.45 -26.63
C LYS A 84 -1.91 -1.51 -25.94
N ASP A 85 -2.32 -0.93 -24.81
CA ASP A 85 -1.45 -0.03 -24.05
C ASP A 85 -0.28 -0.76 -23.42
N LEU A 86 -0.46 -1.99 -22.93
CA LEU A 86 0.64 -2.82 -22.45
C LEU A 86 1.71 -3.06 -23.54
N GLU A 87 1.31 -3.36 -24.76
CA GLU A 87 2.27 -3.55 -25.87
C GLU A 87 2.95 -2.24 -26.30
N ARG A 88 2.22 -1.11 -26.24
CA ARG A 88 2.81 0.22 -26.49
C ARG A 88 3.89 0.55 -25.45
N ALA A 89 3.59 0.38 -24.17
CA ALA A 89 4.55 0.59 -23.08
C ALA A 89 5.79 -0.32 -23.23
N LYS A 90 5.60 -1.62 -23.52
CA LYS A 90 6.71 -2.55 -23.80
C LYS A 90 7.57 -2.12 -24.98
N SER A 91 6.97 -1.58 -26.04
CA SER A 91 7.70 -1.11 -27.22
C SER A 91 8.60 0.08 -26.89
N VAL A 92 8.12 1.03 -26.08
CA VAL A 92 8.91 2.18 -25.64
C VAL A 92 10.12 1.72 -24.83
N VAL A 93 9.90 0.91 -23.79
CA VAL A 93 10.99 0.41 -22.93
C VAL A 93 12.02 -0.39 -23.73
N ARG A 94 11.59 -1.26 -24.66
CA ARG A 94 12.49 -2.02 -25.54
C ARG A 94 13.38 -1.12 -26.40
N GLY A 95 12.88 0.06 -26.80
CA GLY A 95 13.63 1.03 -27.59
C GLY A 95 14.84 1.62 -26.87
N TRP A 96 14.84 1.63 -25.54
CA TRP A 96 15.94 2.19 -24.74
C TRP A 96 16.98 1.16 -24.30
N LEU A 97 16.67 -0.14 -24.36
CA LEU A 97 17.51 -1.17 -23.75
C LEU A 97 18.96 -1.18 -24.28
N GLU A 98 19.16 -0.99 -25.59
CA GLU A 98 20.51 -0.96 -26.18
C GLU A 98 21.32 0.26 -25.68
N GLN A 99 20.68 1.43 -25.62
CA GLN A 99 21.30 2.66 -25.13
C GLN A 99 21.69 2.53 -23.65
N VAL A 100 20.77 2.06 -22.80
CA VAL A 100 21.02 1.90 -21.36
C VAL A 100 22.07 0.82 -21.11
N ASP A 101 22.07 -0.27 -21.88
CA ASP A 101 23.06 -1.35 -21.74
C ASP A 101 24.49 -0.92 -22.12
N ALA A 102 24.67 0.22 -22.80
CA ALA A 102 25.98 0.76 -23.13
C ALA A 102 26.72 1.38 -21.92
N ALA A 103 26.04 1.65 -20.80
CA ALA A 103 26.63 2.22 -19.60
C ALA A 103 27.74 1.32 -19.01
N ARG A 104 28.85 1.93 -18.57
CA ARG A 104 29.99 1.24 -17.92
C ARG A 104 30.40 2.00 -16.67
N ARG A 105 30.70 1.28 -15.59
CA ARG A 105 31.24 1.87 -14.36
C ARG A 105 32.64 2.45 -14.61
N THR A 106 32.91 3.62 -14.04
CA THR A 106 34.20 4.30 -14.01
C THR A 106 34.70 4.46 -12.57
N GLU A 107 35.99 4.71 -12.39
CA GLU A 107 36.54 5.06 -11.08
C GLU A 107 36.14 6.50 -10.76
N GLU A 108 35.37 6.68 -9.67
CA GLU A 108 34.83 7.97 -9.25
C GLU A 108 35.25 8.30 -7.80
N PRO A 109 35.41 9.59 -7.45
CA PRO A 109 35.71 9.99 -6.08
C PRO A 109 34.51 9.73 -5.15
N ALA A 110 34.79 9.50 -3.86
CA ALA A 110 33.76 9.34 -2.83
C ALA A 110 32.86 10.60 -2.63
N SER A 111 33.23 11.74 -3.25
CA SER A 111 32.38 12.94 -3.30
C SER A 111 31.09 12.75 -4.08
N GLU A 112 31.02 11.75 -4.97
CA GLU A 112 29.82 11.43 -5.74
C GLU A 112 28.79 10.61 -4.94
N LEU A 113 29.14 10.17 -3.72
CA LEU A 113 28.21 9.45 -2.85
C LEU A 113 27.21 10.39 -2.18
N LYS A 114 25.93 10.04 -2.30
CA LYS A 114 24.80 10.72 -1.66
C LYS A 114 24.02 9.69 -0.85
N ILE A 115 24.22 9.68 0.46
CA ILE A 115 23.71 8.63 1.36
C ILE A 115 22.48 9.13 2.12
N GLY A 116 21.33 8.49 1.89
CA GLY A 116 20.14 8.63 2.72
C GLY A 116 20.28 7.84 4.03
N LEU A 117 19.97 8.47 5.16
CA LEU A 117 20.06 7.86 6.49
C LEU A 117 18.65 7.61 7.02
N GLN A 118 18.29 6.35 7.21
CA GLN A 118 16.94 5.94 7.58
C GLN A 118 16.95 5.02 8.79
N CYS A 119 15.90 5.11 9.63
CA CYS A 119 15.57 4.10 10.62
C CYS A 119 14.39 3.23 10.19
N GLY A 120 14.37 1.98 10.65
CA GLY A 120 13.16 1.15 10.65
C GLY A 120 12.71 0.86 12.07
N GLY A 121 12.62 -0.43 12.43
CA GLY A 121 12.30 -0.84 13.80
C GLY A 121 13.39 -0.50 14.82
N SER A 122 13.38 0.73 15.36
CA SER A 122 14.26 1.18 16.44
C SER A 122 14.12 0.36 17.73
N ASP A 123 15.24 0.21 18.45
CA ASP A 123 15.33 -0.42 19.78
C ASP A 123 16.23 0.41 20.72
N ALA A 124 16.36 -0.03 21.98
CA ALA A 124 17.22 0.63 22.97
C ALA A 124 18.73 0.68 22.60
N PHE A 125 19.18 -0.14 21.65
CA PHE A 125 20.59 -0.22 21.23
C PHE A 125 20.91 0.64 20.01
N SER A 126 19.88 1.09 19.28
CA SER A 126 20.00 1.85 18.03
C SER A 126 20.88 3.10 18.20
N GLY A 127 20.64 3.87 19.25
CA GLY A 127 21.40 5.09 19.58
C GLY A 127 22.82 4.87 20.11
N VAL A 128 23.23 3.63 20.40
CA VAL A 128 24.54 3.30 20.97
C VAL A 128 25.40 2.37 20.11
N SER A 129 24.82 1.71 19.10
CA SER A 129 25.55 0.86 18.13
C SER A 129 25.38 1.34 16.69
N ALA A 130 24.25 1.01 16.05
CA ALA A 130 24.04 1.22 14.61
C ALA A 130 24.06 2.69 14.19
N ASN A 131 23.37 3.57 14.91
CA ASN A 131 23.30 4.99 14.55
C ASN A 131 24.68 5.68 14.69
N PRO A 132 25.45 5.48 15.78
CA PRO A 132 26.83 5.95 15.86
C PRO A 132 27.77 5.38 14.78
N LEU A 133 27.60 4.11 14.38
CA LEU A 133 28.41 3.51 13.31
C LEU A 133 28.10 4.17 11.95
N VAL A 134 26.82 4.36 11.64
CA VAL A 134 26.37 5.11 10.45
C VAL A 134 26.93 6.53 10.47
N ALA A 135 26.89 7.21 11.61
CA ALA A 135 27.45 8.55 11.77
C ALA A 135 28.96 8.58 11.52
N TRP A 136 29.69 7.56 11.96
CA TRP A 136 31.14 7.44 11.73
C TRP A 136 31.44 7.36 10.23
N VAL A 137 30.71 6.51 9.49
CA VAL A 137 30.94 6.28 8.05
C VAL A 137 30.55 7.51 7.24
N THR A 138 29.39 8.09 7.53
CA THR A 138 28.88 9.27 6.81
C THR A 138 29.73 10.52 7.06
N ARG A 139 30.35 10.65 8.25
CA ARG A 139 31.38 11.66 8.50
C ARG A 139 32.54 11.55 7.51
N GLU A 140 33.03 10.34 7.22
CA GLU A 140 34.11 10.17 6.24
C GLU A 140 33.67 10.50 4.81
N VAL A 141 32.44 10.14 4.43
CA VAL A 141 31.86 10.52 3.14
C VAL A 141 31.77 12.05 3.00
N VAL A 142 31.22 12.73 4.00
CA VAL A 142 31.12 14.20 4.01
C VAL A 142 32.51 14.86 4.04
N ARG A 143 33.49 14.30 4.76
CA ARG A 143 34.90 14.77 4.76
C ARG A 143 35.53 14.68 3.38
N ASN A 144 35.13 13.72 2.55
CA ASN A 144 35.58 13.58 1.16
C ASN A 144 34.74 14.40 0.17
N GLY A 145 33.79 15.22 0.63
CA GLY A 145 32.97 16.09 -0.20
C GLY A 145 31.62 15.50 -0.64
N GLY A 146 31.28 14.29 -0.17
CA GLY A 146 29.99 13.65 -0.44
C GLY A 146 28.84 14.23 0.40
N ILE A 147 27.68 13.57 0.31
CA ILE A 147 26.45 13.99 0.98
C ILE A 147 25.94 12.90 1.92
N ALA A 148 25.47 13.33 3.09
CA ALA A 148 24.66 12.51 3.98
C ALA A 148 23.36 13.26 4.29
N ASN A 149 22.22 12.56 4.22
CA ASN A 149 20.89 13.13 4.42
C ASN A 149 20.18 12.43 5.59
N LEU A 150 19.96 13.15 6.68
CA LEU A 150 19.10 12.72 7.79
C LEU A 150 17.68 13.20 7.53
N ALA A 151 16.67 12.36 7.75
CA ALA A 151 15.26 12.74 7.58
C ALA A 151 14.48 12.45 8.88
N GLU A 152 13.20 12.09 8.78
CA GLU A 152 12.33 11.65 9.88
C GLU A 152 12.12 12.76 10.92
N THR A 153 11.28 13.74 10.61
CA THR A 153 11.13 14.95 11.44
C THR A 153 10.56 14.66 12.82
N ASP A 154 9.58 13.78 12.89
CA ASP A 154 8.97 13.30 14.12
C ASP A 154 9.97 12.55 15.01
N GLU A 155 10.87 11.75 14.41
CA GLU A 155 11.97 11.04 15.09
C GLU A 155 13.04 11.97 15.65
N LEU A 156 12.99 13.29 15.42
CA LEU A 156 13.92 14.25 16.01
C LEU A 156 13.27 15.20 17.03
N ILE A 157 11.95 15.07 17.27
CA ILE A 157 11.24 15.89 18.24
C ILE A 157 11.75 15.53 19.65
N GLY A 158 12.26 16.52 20.39
CA GLY A 158 12.93 16.31 21.68
C GLY A 158 14.45 16.08 21.59
N ALA A 159 15.04 16.01 20.39
CA ALA A 159 16.49 15.93 20.19
C ALA A 159 17.11 17.24 19.65
N GLU A 160 16.34 18.33 19.65
CA GLU A 160 16.72 19.61 19.03
C GLU A 160 18.03 20.13 19.61
N GLN A 161 18.26 19.97 20.92
CA GLN A 161 19.52 20.39 21.55
C GLN A 161 20.74 19.69 20.94
N TYR A 162 20.66 18.37 20.69
CA TYR A 162 21.76 17.63 20.08
C TYR A 162 22.01 18.08 18.64
N VAL A 163 20.93 18.23 17.88
CA VAL A 163 20.97 18.65 16.48
C VAL A 163 21.57 20.06 16.36
N LEU A 164 21.08 21.01 17.15
CA LEU A 164 21.45 22.42 17.10
C LEU A 164 22.83 22.74 17.69
N ASN A 165 23.46 21.81 18.39
CA ASN A 165 24.83 21.98 18.90
C ASN A 165 25.86 22.18 17.77
N SER A 166 25.56 21.71 16.56
CA SER A 166 26.45 21.86 15.39
C SER A 166 25.61 22.08 14.13
N VAL A 167 25.44 23.34 13.77
CA VAL A 167 24.68 23.82 12.59
C VAL A 167 25.49 24.91 11.89
N ARG A 168 25.31 25.06 10.57
CA ARG A 168 26.06 26.02 9.75
C ARG A 168 25.91 27.46 10.24
N ASP A 169 24.67 27.90 10.44
CA ASP A 169 24.32 29.27 10.77
C ASP A 169 22.92 29.35 11.43
N LEU A 170 22.56 30.56 11.86
CA LEU A 170 21.28 30.84 12.51
C LEU A 170 20.08 30.62 11.57
N GLU A 171 20.24 30.81 10.27
CA GLU A 171 19.17 30.61 9.30
C GLU A 171 18.82 29.13 9.18
N THR A 172 19.83 28.27 9.07
CA THR A 172 19.69 26.80 9.08
C THR A 172 19.04 26.32 10.37
N ALA A 173 19.46 26.86 11.52
CA ALA A 173 18.86 26.53 12.82
C ALA A 173 17.37 26.90 12.91
N ARG A 174 16.99 28.09 12.43
CA ARG A 174 15.60 28.54 12.38
C ARG A 174 14.77 27.69 11.43
N ARG A 175 15.33 27.31 10.28
CA ARG A 175 14.64 26.44 9.32
C ARG A 175 14.37 25.07 9.95
N PHE A 176 15.34 24.46 10.63
CA PHE A 176 15.14 23.20 11.35
C PHE A 176 14.00 23.28 12.37
N LEU A 177 14.01 24.29 13.24
CA LEU A 177 12.96 24.49 14.23
C LEU A 177 11.59 24.74 13.59
N SER A 178 11.54 25.53 12.52
CA SER A 178 10.30 25.76 11.77
C SER A 178 9.76 24.49 11.13
N THR A 179 10.63 23.61 10.62
CA THR A 179 10.23 22.31 10.08
C THR A 179 9.56 21.46 11.16
N VAL A 180 10.17 21.37 12.35
CA VAL A 180 9.59 20.65 13.49
C VAL A 180 8.22 21.18 13.88
N GLU A 181 8.06 22.51 13.98
CA GLU A 181 6.77 23.10 14.38
C GLU A 181 5.68 22.92 13.30
N ARG A 182 6.01 23.08 12.01
CA ARG A 182 5.06 22.79 10.92
C ARG A 182 4.63 21.33 10.89
N PHE A 183 5.54 20.40 11.20
CA PHE A 183 5.20 18.98 11.26
C PHE A 183 4.23 18.70 12.41
N LYS A 184 4.48 19.23 13.61
CA LYS A 184 3.58 19.13 14.77
C LYS A 184 2.21 19.71 14.48
N GLU A 185 2.16 20.88 13.82
CA GLU A 185 0.92 21.52 13.41
C GLU A 185 0.13 20.61 12.46
N ARG A 186 0.78 20.10 11.40
CA ARG A 186 0.13 19.21 10.42
C ARG A 186 -0.47 17.97 11.08
N VAL A 187 0.27 17.27 11.94
CA VAL A 187 -0.26 16.06 12.59
C VAL A 187 -1.39 16.36 13.58
N SER A 188 -1.40 17.57 14.16
CA SER A 188 -2.45 17.97 15.11
C SER A 188 -3.82 18.16 14.46
N TRP A 189 -3.87 18.54 13.17
CA TRP A 189 -5.11 18.60 12.38
C TRP A 189 -5.83 17.24 12.30
N HIS A 190 -5.07 16.17 12.54
CA HIS A 190 -5.50 14.79 12.46
C HIS A 190 -5.71 14.15 13.85
N GLY A 191 -5.62 14.93 14.92
CA GLY A 191 -5.74 14.42 16.30
C GLY A 191 -4.50 13.73 16.84
N HIS A 192 -3.35 13.89 16.17
CA HIS A 192 -2.09 13.27 16.56
C HIS A 192 -1.10 14.24 17.19
N THR A 193 -0.20 13.69 18.01
CA THR A 193 0.90 14.45 18.61
C THR A 193 2.21 13.67 18.49
N ALA A 194 3.34 14.37 18.58
CA ALA A 194 4.65 13.74 18.57
C ALA A 194 4.86 12.72 19.70
N GLU A 195 4.12 12.82 20.80
CA GLU A 195 4.16 11.85 21.91
C GLU A 195 3.58 10.48 21.54
N ASP A 196 2.80 10.40 20.45
CA ASP A 196 2.30 9.14 19.88
C ASP A 196 3.43 8.30 19.27
N ASN A 197 4.62 8.89 19.11
CA ASN A 197 5.88 8.22 18.81
C ASN A 197 6.70 8.15 20.12
N PRO A 198 6.78 7.02 20.85
CA PRO A 198 7.15 5.69 20.35
C PRO A 198 5.98 4.70 20.17
N SER A 199 6.08 3.85 19.14
CA SER A 199 5.10 2.76 18.91
C SER A 199 5.07 1.73 20.04
N GLY A 200 4.01 0.90 20.09
CA GLY A 200 3.94 -0.24 21.01
C GLY A 200 5.15 -1.17 20.93
N GLY A 201 5.66 -1.44 19.71
CA GLY A 201 6.87 -2.22 19.49
C GLY A 201 8.15 -1.55 20.03
N ASN A 202 8.24 -0.22 19.95
CA ASN A 202 9.35 0.54 20.53
C ASN A 202 9.32 0.51 22.07
N ASN A 203 8.14 0.69 22.67
CA ASN A 203 7.95 0.63 24.12
C ASN A 203 8.36 -0.74 24.69
N TYR A 204 7.94 -1.83 24.03
CA TYR A 204 8.32 -3.20 24.40
C TYR A 204 9.84 -3.41 24.43
N ARG A 205 10.59 -2.67 23.58
CA ARG A 205 12.03 -2.81 23.40
C ARG A 205 12.86 -1.75 24.11
N GLY A 206 12.26 -1.03 25.05
CA GLY A 206 12.96 -0.14 25.99
C GLY A 206 13.08 1.32 25.55
N LEU A 207 12.35 1.76 24.51
CA LEU A 207 12.21 3.17 24.15
C LEU A 207 10.91 3.70 24.76
N TYR A 208 10.98 4.20 25.99
CA TYR A 208 9.79 4.52 26.81
C TYR A 208 9.17 5.90 26.57
N ASN A 209 9.86 6.78 25.85
CA ASN A 209 9.34 8.10 25.50
C ASN A 209 10.03 8.64 24.24
N ILE A 210 9.42 9.67 23.66
CA ILE A 210 9.90 10.31 22.43
C ILE A 210 11.33 10.81 22.59
N SER A 211 11.68 11.47 23.70
CA SER A 211 13.01 12.09 23.86
C SER A 211 14.17 11.07 23.82
N ILE A 212 13.99 9.88 24.42
CA ILE A 212 14.99 8.79 24.39
C ILE A 212 15.11 8.23 22.96
N LYS A 213 14.00 8.08 22.26
CA LYS A 213 14.00 7.63 20.86
C LYS A 213 14.72 8.65 19.98
N SER A 214 14.34 9.92 20.11
CA SER A 214 14.84 10.99 19.27
C SER A 214 16.32 11.27 19.46
N ILE A 215 16.82 11.24 20.70
CA ILE A 215 18.27 11.38 20.90
C ILE A 215 19.02 10.22 20.25
N GLY A 216 18.48 9.00 20.29
CA GLY A 216 19.02 7.84 19.60
C GLY A 216 19.03 8.00 18.08
N ALA A 217 17.93 8.50 17.49
CA ALA A 217 17.84 8.79 16.06
C ALA A 217 18.83 9.89 15.63
N ALA A 218 18.94 10.96 16.42
CA ALA A 218 19.86 12.07 16.18
C ALA A 218 21.35 11.65 16.17
N MET A 219 21.71 10.54 16.83
CA MET A 219 23.06 9.99 16.81
C MET A 219 23.51 9.49 15.43
N LYS A 220 22.63 9.45 14.42
CA LYS A 220 23.01 9.29 13.00
C LYS A 220 23.82 10.48 12.46
N LYS A 221 23.78 11.63 13.15
CA LYS A 221 24.65 12.78 12.88
C LYS A 221 25.86 12.76 13.80
N HIS A 222 27.06 12.62 13.26
CA HIS A 222 28.28 12.65 14.05
C HIS A 222 28.47 14.01 14.78
N PRO A 223 29.02 14.07 16.00
CA PRO A 223 29.26 15.33 16.71
C PRO A 223 30.14 16.34 15.94
N ASP A 224 31.20 15.87 15.29
CA ASP A 224 32.09 16.69 14.44
C ASP A 224 31.47 17.18 13.13
N VAL A 225 30.26 16.72 12.80
CA VAL A 225 29.55 17.11 11.57
C VAL A 225 28.43 18.06 11.94
N ARG A 226 28.37 19.19 11.23
CA ARG A 226 27.29 20.17 11.37
C ARG A 226 26.20 19.90 10.34
N ILE A 227 24.96 20.26 10.64
CA ILE A 227 23.95 20.39 9.59
C ILE A 227 24.31 21.58 8.72
N ASP A 228 24.50 21.32 7.43
CA ASP A 228 24.80 22.34 6.42
C ASP A 228 23.55 22.92 5.81
N ARG A 229 22.47 22.13 5.66
CA ARG A 229 21.21 22.54 5.03
C ARG A 229 20.03 21.81 5.63
N VAL A 230 18.90 22.50 5.68
CA VAL A 230 17.57 21.93 5.92
C VAL A 230 16.80 22.09 4.62
N ILE A 231 16.16 21.03 4.13
CA ILE A 231 15.47 21.00 2.84
C ILE A 231 14.04 20.47 3.00
N GLU A 232 13.16 20.84 2.06
CA GLU A 232 11.81 20.25 2.00
C GLU A 232 11.88 18.80 1.51
N TYR A 233 10.82 18.03 1.73
CA TYR A 233 10.71 16.66 1.21
C TYR A 233 10.99 16.62 -0.30
N ALA A 234 11.82 15.67 -0.73
CA ALA A 234 12.27 15.47 -2.12
C ALA A 234 13.04 16.63 -2.78
N GLN A 235 13.44 17.67 -2.04
CA GLN A 235 14.25 18.76 -2.59
C GLN A 235 15.67 18.30 -2.93
N ARG A 236 16.13 18.63 -4.15
CA ARG A 236 17.43 18.18 -4.68
C ARG A 236 18.62 18.58 -3.80
N MET A 237 19.57 17.64 -3.67
CA MET A 237 20.84 17.83 -2.98
C MET A 237 21.99 18.01 -3.97
N ASP A 238 22.42 19.26 -4.17
CA ASP A 238 23.38 19.62 -5.23
C ASP A 238 24.81 19.93 -4.73
N THR A 239 25.00 20.14 -3.42
CA THR A 239 26.33 20.45 -2.86
C THR A 239 26.72 19.49 -1.74
N GLY A 240 28.00 19.11 -1.65
CA GLY A 240 28.53 18.31 -0.54
C GLY A 240 28.20 18.88 0.85
N GLY A 241 28.01 18.00 1.84
CA GLY A 241 27.66 18.38 3.21
C GLY A 241 26.62 17.47 3.86
N PHE A 242 26.20 17.83 5.08
CA PHE A 242 25.18 17.09 5.82
C PHE A 242 23.82 17.81 5.76
N TYR A 243 22.79 17.10 5.32
CA TYR A 243 21.45 17.62 5.09
C TYR A 243 20.49 17.07 6.15
N PHE A 244 19.49 17.89 6.47
CA PHE A 244 18.27 17.42 7.10
C PHE A 244 17.08 17.65 6.16
N MET A 245 16.24 16.65 5.95
CA MET A 245 15.05 16.71 5.09
C MET A 245 13.76 16.57 5.90
N ASP A 246 12.80 17.48 5.66
CA ASP A 246 11.44 17.35 6.19
C ASP A 246 10.77 16.09 5.60
N SER A 247 10.31 15.18 6.46
CA SER A 247 9.69 13.89 6.08
C SER A 247 8.98 13.27 7.29
N PRO A 248 8.04 12.33 7.07
CA PRO A 248 7.55 11.48 8.15
C PRO A 248 8.63 10.46 8.54
N GLY A 249 8.47 9.83 9.69
CA GLY A 249 9.24 8.71 10.22
C GLY A 249 8.84 7.35 9.64
N ASN A 250 7.72 7.27 8.90
CA ASN A 250 7.44 6.13 8.03
C ASN A 250 8.61 5.90 7.07
N ASP A 251 9.19 4.70 7.13
CA ASP A 251 10.51 4.44 6.57
C ASP A 251 10.54 4.47 5.04
N LEU A 252 9.53 3.88 4.40
CA LEU A 252 9.41 3.85 2.95
C LEU A 252 9.10 5.23 2.37
N GLU A 253 8.23 6.00 3.03
CA GLU A 253 7.89 7.37 2.63
C GLU A 253 9.08 8.32 2.78
N SER A 254 9.82 8.23 3.89
CA SER A 254 11.04 9.01 4.10
C SER A 254 12.11 8.69 3.04
N VAL A 255 12.37 7.40 2.81
CA VAL A 255 13.38 6.94 1.83
C VAL A 255 13.03 7.40 0.41
N ALA A 256 11.76 7.36 0.02
CA ALA A 256 11.33 7.88 -1.28
C ALA A 256 11.75 9.34 -1.47
N GLY A 257 11.54 10.20 -0.46
CA GLY A 257 12.00 11.58 -0.49
C GLY A 257 13.52 11.71 -0.58
N GLN A 258 14.28 10.87 0.15
CA GLN A 258 15.74 10.88 0.11
C GLN A 258 16.28 10.49 -1.27
N VAL A 259 15.69 9.46 -1.88
CA VAL A 259 16.03 8.99 -3.22
C VAL A 259 15.68 10.05 -4.28
N ALA A 260 14.50 10.66 -4.19
CA ALA A 260 14.11 11.76 -5.08
C ALA A 260 14.97 13.01 -4.90
N SER A 261 15.48 13.25 -3.69
CA SER A 261 16.47 14.30 -3.42
C SER A 261 17.85 14.00 -4.04
N GLY A 262 18.05 12.80 -4.58
CA GLY A 262 19.24 12.37 -5.30
C GLY A 262 20.10 11.36 -4.56
N ALA A 263 19.65 10.76 -3.45
CA ALA A 263 20.41 9.70 -2.79
C ALA A 263 20.64 8.51 -3.75
N ASN A 264 21.89 8.07 -3.86
CA ASN A 264 22.31 6.94 -4.69
C ASN A 264 22.71 5.70 -3.86
N MET A 265 22.61 5.82 -2.53
CA MET A 265 22.74 4.74 -1.57
C MET A 265 21.91 5.05 -0.31
N ILE A 266 21.42 4.01 0.36
CA ILE A 266 20.68 4.14 1.61
C ILE A 266 21.41 3.38 2.72
N PHE A 267 21.58 4.01 3.87
CA PHE A 267 21.94 3.35 5.12
C PHE A 267 20.70 3.20 5.98
N PHE A 268 20.33 1.96 6.23
CA PHE A 268 19.10 1.63 6.94
C PHE A 268 19.42 0.95 8.26
N THR A 269 19.15 1.61 9.39
CA THR A 269 19.39 1.04 10.73
C THR A 269 18.14 0.38 11.28
N THR A 270 18.32 -0.77 11.95
CA THR A 270 17.19 -1.52 12.49
C THR A 270 17.59 -2.38 13.69
N GLY A 271 16.79 -2.32 14.76
CA GLY A 271 16.93 -3.20 15.91
C GLY A 271 16.21 -4.54 15.74
N ASN A 272 15.16 -4.59 14.92
CA ASN A 272 14.40 -5.82 14.69
C ASN A 272 14.77 -6.59 13.43
N GLY A 273 15.55 -5.97 12.54
CA GLY A 273 15.91 -6.56 11.27
C GLY A 273 14.91 -6.25 10.17
N SER A 274 14.61 -4.96 9.96
CA SER A 274 13.81 -4.55 8.81
C SER A 274 14.48 -4.95 7.50
N ILE A 275 13.70 -5.48 6.56
CA ILE A 275 14.20 -5.93 5.25
C ILE A 275 13.99 -4.88 4.16
N THR A 276 13.55 -3.67 4.53
CA THR A 276 13.25 -2.56 3.62
C THR A 276 14.41 -2.31 2.64
N ASN A 277 14.11 -2.37 1.34
CA ASN A 277 15.01 -1.97 0.26
C ASN A 277 14.26 -1.11 -0.75
N PHE A 278 14.99 -0.31 -1.51
CA PHE A 278 14.43 0.51 -2.58
C PHE A 278 14.71 -0.13 -3.95
N PRO A 279 13.79 -0.07 -4.94
CA PRO A 279 13.90 -0.89 -6.16
C PRO A 279 15.14 -0.66 -7.01
N PHE A 280 15.68 0.56 -7.01
CA PHE A 280 16.83 0.94 -7.84
C PHE A 280 17.94 1.68 -7.06
N VAL A 281 17.87 1.70 -5.73
CA VAL A 281 18.91 2.31 -4.88
C VAL A 281 19.42 1.26 -3.89
N PRO A 282 20.74 0.95 -3.89
CA PRO A 282 21.28 -0.05 -2.99
C PRO A 282 21.14 0.38 -1.53
N THR A 283 20.63 -0.53 -0.71
CA THR A 283 20.42 -0.34 0.72
C THR A 283 21.35 -1.22 1.54
N ILE A 284 22.23 -0.61 2.33
CA ILE A 284 23.07 -1.29 3.33
C ILE A 284 22.32 -1.29 4.67
N LYS A 285 22.02 -2.48 5.18
CA LYS A 285 21.25 -2.65 6.42
C LYS A 285 22.14 -2.93 7.63
N PHE A 286 21.90 -2.21 8.72
CA PHE A 286 22.66 -2.25 9.96
C PHE A 286 21.80 -2.79 11.10
N VAL A 287 22.22 -3.90 11.71
CA VAL A 287 21.52 -4.49 12.86
C VAL A 287 22.20 -4.13 14.16
N THR A 288 21.42 -3.71 15.15
CA THR A 288 21.91 -3.13 16.41
C THR A 288 22.59 -4.12 17.36
N THR A 289 22.29 -5.42 17.24
CA THR A 289 22.75 -6.48 18.14
C THR A 289 23.20 -7.74 17.37
N THR A 290 24.25 -8.41 17.88
CA THR A 290 24.85 -9.57 17.21
C THR A 290 23.90 -10.75 17.10
N GLY A 291 23.16 -11.08 18.15
CA GLY A 291 22.21 -12.21 18.11
C GLY A 291 21.11 -12.02 17.06
N ARG A 292 20.63 -10.78 16.86
CA ARG A 292 19.66 -10.48 15.79
C ARG A 292 20.31 -10.56 14.41
N TYR A 293 21.55 -10.07 14.27
CA TYR A 293 22.30 -10.21 13.03
C TYR A 293 22.52 -11.67 12.65
N GLU A 294 22.87 -12.54 13.59
CA GLU A 294 23.06 -13.98 13.32
C GLU A 294 21.77 -14.64 12.82
N LEU A 295 20.64 -14.35 13.48
CA LEU A 295 19.31 -14.84 13.08
C LEU A 295 18.93 -14.41 11.66
N LEU A 296 19.30 -13.17 11.27
CA LEU A 296 18.89 -12.54 10.01
C LEU A 296 20.07 -12.32 9.05
N SER A 297 21.15 -13.10 9.19
CA SER A 297 22.40 -12.88 8.45
C SER A 297 22.28 -13.02 6.94
N ARG A 298 21.19 -13.63 6.46
CA ARG A 298 20.83 -13.73 5.04
C ARG A 298 20.08 -12.50 4.51
N ASP A 299 19.65 -11.61 5.38
CA ASP A 299 18.89 -10.40 5.07
C ASP A 299 19.59 -9.11 5.54
N MET A 300 20.74 -9.21 6.23
CA MET A 300 21.41 -8.09 6.91
C MET A 300 22.87 -7.93 6.48
N ASP A 301 23.28 -6.70 6.21
CA ASP A 301 24.63 -6.42 5.72
C ASP A 301 25.64 -6.28 6.88
N VAL A 302 25.34 -5.46 7.88
CA VAL A 302 26.30 -5.04 8.90
C VAL A 302 25.83 -5.40 10.30
N ASN A 303 26.69 -6.08 11.06
CA ASN A 303 26.52 -6.29 12.49
C ASN A 303 27.06 -5.09 13.29
N ALA A 304 26.21 -4.12 13.63
CA ALA A 304 26.62 -3.03 14.53
C ALA A 304 26.72 -3.49 16.00
N GLY A 305 26.09 -4.62 16.35
CA GLY A 305 26.17 -5.25 17.66
C GLY A 305 27.59 -5.66 18.08
N ALA A 306 28.49 -5.86 17.12
CA ALA A 306 29.90 -6.13 17.40
C ALA A 306 30.56 -5.04 18.28
N TYR A 307 30.09 -3.78 18.18
CA TYR A 307 30.52 -2.72 19.07
C TYR A 307 30.16 -3.00 20.55
N LEU A 308 28.96 -3.53 20.79
CA LEU A 308 28.50 -3.92 22.13
C LEU A 308 29.28 -5.14 22.65
N ASP A 309 29.80 -5.98 21.75
CA ASP A 309 30.64 -7.15 22.07
C ASP A 309 32.12 -6.80 22.28
N GLY A 310 32.49 -5.53 22.11
CA GLY A 310 33.83 -5.01 22.43
C GLY A 310 34.70 -4.66 21.22
N THR A 311 34.23 -4.80 19.97
CA THR A 311 34.96 -4.32 18.80
C THR A 311 35.02 -2.78 18.82
N PRO A 312 36.20 -2.15 18.68
CA PRO A 312 36.31 -0.70 18.65
C PRO A 312 35.53 -0.06 17.48
N MET A 313 34.83 1.05 17.73
CA MET A 313 34.06 1.78 16.70
C MET A 313 34.90 2.20 15.50
N ASP A 314 36.16 2.59 15.70
CA ASP A 314 37.06 2.97 14.60
C ASP A 314 37.44 1.79 13.69
N GLU A 315 37.51 0.59 14.24
CA GLU A 315 37.77 -0.63 13.46
C GLU A 315 36.54 -0.98 12.62
N LEU A 316 35.38 -1.06 13.28
CA LEU A 316 34.10 -1.36 12.65
C LEU A 316 33.72 -0.32 11.59
N GLY A 317 33.97 0.95 11.88
CA GLY A 317 33.74 2.08 10.98
C GLY A 317 34.57 1.98 9.71
N ARG A 318 35.88 1.67 9.81
CA ARG A 318 36.75 1.50 8.63
C ARG A 318 36.30 0.34 7.76
N GLU A 319 35.99 -0.81 8.35
CA GLU A 319 35.49 -1.97 7.60
C GLU A 319 34.19 -1.64 6.86
N THR A 320 33.28 -0.93 7.54
CA THR A 320 31.99 -0.52 6.99
C THR A 320 32.15 0.51 5.88
N PHE A 321 33.08 1.47 6.02
CA PHE A 321 33.38 2.44 4.96
C PHE A 321 33.92 1.75 3.70
N GLU A 322 34.83 0.78 3.85
CA GLU A 322 35.31 -0.01 2.72
C GLU A 322 34.18 -0.82 2.05
N ARG A 323 33.28 -1.40 2.85
CA ARG A 323 32.08 -2.07 2.31
C ARG A 323 31.17 -1.09 1.55
N THR A 324 31.02 0.13 2.05
CA THR A 324 30.24 1.19 1.41
C THR A 324 30.79 1.50 0.01
N LEU A 325 32.11 1.64 -0.11
CA LEU A 325 32.76 1.88 -1.41
C LEU A 325 32.60 0.69 -2.37
N ARG A 326 32.69 -0.55 -1.87
CA ARG A 326 32.47 -1.73 -2.71
C ARG A 326 31.02 -1.85 -3.19
N ALA A 327 30.05 -1.54 -2.33
CA ALA A 327 28.64 -1.53 -2.71
C ALA A 327 28.36 -0.48 -3.79
N ALA A 328 28.89 0.74 -3.63
CA ALA A 328 28.81 1.79 -4.65
C ALA A 328 29.47 1.36 -5.97
N SER A 329 30.52 0.55 -5.89
CA SER A 329 31.24 -0.01 -7.04
C SER A 329 30.53 -1.21 -7.70
N GLY A 330 29.38 -1.66 -7.17
CA GLY A 330 28.54 -2.72 -7.74
C GLY A 330 28.56 -4.05 -6.99
N GLU A 331 29.18 -4.15 -5.82
CA GLU A 331 28.96 -5.30 -4.94
C GLU A 331 27.53 -5.27 -4.40
N LYS A 332 26.67 -6.19 -4.87
CA LYS A 332 25.27 -6.24 -4.43
C LYS A 332 25.16 -6.33 -2.91
N THR A 333 24.27 -5.55 -2.32
CA THR A 333 23.90 -5.70 -0.91
C THR A 333 23.09 -6.97 -0.71
N VAL A 334 22.91 -7.37 0.55
CA VAL A 334 22.09 -8.53 0.89
C VAL A 334 20.64 -8.35 0.42
N GLY A 335 20.09 -7.14 0.53
CA GLY A 335 18.73 -6.84 0.07
C GLY A 335 18.55 -6.99 -1.43
N GLU A 336 19.51 -6.50 -2.22
CA GLU A 336 19.50 -6.66 -3.68
C GLU A 336 19.54 -8.14 -4.10
N ARG A 337 20.25 -8.99 -3.35
CA ARG A 337 20.27 -10.44 -3.61
C ARG A 337 18.96 -11.13 -3.24
N ALA A 338 18.24 -10.64 -2.23
CA ALA A 338 16.96 -11.21 -1.81
C ALA A 338 15.84 -10.98 -2.83
N GLY A 339 15.96 -9.95 -3.67
CA GLY A 339 14.95 -9.60 -4.68
C GLY A 339 13.68 -9.03 -4.08
N HIS A 340 13.78 -8.43 -2.88
CA HIS A 340 12.69 -7.75 -2.19
C HIS A 340 12.95 -6.25 -2.17
N ALA A 341 11.98 -5.45 -2.61
CA ALA A 341 12.04 -3.99 -2.59
C ALA A 341 10.64 -3.38 -2.68
N GLN A 342 10.47 -2.20 -2.11
CA GLN A 342 9.17 -1.54 -2.00
C GLN A 342 9.31 -0.03 -2.08
N VAL A 343 8.23 0.64 -2.46
CA VAL A 343 8.15 2.10 -2.49
C VAL A 343 6.81 2.52 -1.93
N SER A 344 6.83 3.54 -1.08
CA SER A 344 5.69 4.37 -0.74
C SER A 344 6.17 5.80 -0.80
N ILE A 345 5.39 6.70 -1.38
CA ILE A 345 5.65 8.14 -1.32
C ILE A 345 4.84 8.74 -0.19
N TRP A 346 5.19 9.95 0.28
CA TRP A 346 4.46 10.59 1.37
C TRP A 346 3.01 10.85 0.96
N ARG A 347 2.09 10.00 1.46
CA ARG A 347 0.72 9.97 0.96
C ARG A 347 -0.07 11.21 1.34
N ASP A 348 -1.08 11.50 0.54
CA ASP A 348 -2.04 12.59 0.76
C ASP A 348 -2.76 12.44 2.11
N TRP A 349 -3.16 13.58 2.67
CA TRP A 349 -3.88 13.71 3.93
C TRP A 349 -5.10 14.60 3.71
N LYS A 350 -6.22 14.36 4.39
CA LYS A 350 -7.48 15.05 4.08
C LYS A 350 -7.66 16.38 4.80
N GLN A 351 -7.19 16.50 6.04
CA GLN A 351 -7.39 17.71 6.84
C GLN A 351 -6.31 18.76 6.53
N THR A 352 -6.70 20.03 6.44
CA THR A 352 -5.77 21.16 6.31
C THR A 352 -5.78 22.09 7.53
N ASP A 353 -6.63 21.77 8.52
CA ASP A 353 -6.84 22.45 9.79
C ASP A 353 -7.53 21.49 10.78
N ASP A 354 -7.75 21.92 12.01
CA ASP A 354 -8.39 21.15 13.08
C ASP A 354 -9.90 21.45 13.25
N GLU A 355 -10.53 22.22 12.36
CA GLU A 355 -11.90 22.72 12.56
C GLU A 355 -12.93 21.57 12.62
N ASN A 356 -12.73 20.52 11.82
CA ASN A 356 -13.65 19.39 11.72
C ASN A 356 -13.25 18.19 12.58
N LEU A 357 -12.11 18.24 13.27
CA LEU A 357 -11.52 17.09 13.98
C LEU A 357 -12.51 16.44 14.95
N ASN A 358 -13.11 17.25 15.85
CA ASN A 358 -14.09 16.76 16.82
C ASN A 358 -15.33 16.13 16.16
N SER A 359 -15.77 16.64 15.00
CA SER A 359 -16.94 16.10 14.30
C SER A 359 -16.61 14.74 13.69
N ILE A 360 -15.43 14.59 13.11
CA ILE A 360 -14.99 13.35 12.48
C ILE A 360 -14.76 12.27 13.55
N GLU A 361 -14.06 12.60 14.64
CA GLU A 361 -13.78 11.64 15.72
C GLU A 361 -15.03 11.09 16.42
N ASN A 362 -16.10 11.91 16.48
CA ASN A 362 -17.33 11.56 17.20
C ASN A 362 -18.49 11.21 16.24
N SER A 363 -18.20 10.94 14.97
CA SER A 363 -19.22 10.50 14.01
C SER A 363 -19.83 9.16 14.45
N PRO A 364 -21.17 9.03 14.48
CA PRO A 364 -21.82 7.79 14.93
C PRO A 364 -21.59 6.69 13.89
N GLU A 365 -21.24 5.49 14.36
CA GLU A 365 -21.13 4.33 13.49
C GLU A 365 -22.53 3.84 13.05
N PRO A 366 -22.67 3.38 11.80
CA PRO A 366 -23.88 2.71 11.32
C PRO A 366 -24.27 1.48 12.16
N ASP A 367 -25.57 1.18 12.22
CA ASP A 367 -26.14 0.12 13.09
C ASP A 367 -26.06 -1.30 12.49
N GLY A 368 -25.66 -1.42 11.22
CA GLY A 368 -25.61 -2.69 10.50
C GLY A 368 -26.98 -3.21 10.07
N GLU A 369 -28.08 -2.45 10.21
CA GLU A 369 -29.40 -2.87 9.74
C GLU A 369 -29.56 -2.60 8.23
N PRO A 370 -30.09 -3.54 7.43
CA PRO A 370 -30.27 -3.33 6.00
C PRO A 370 -31.35 -2.28 5.72
N LEU A 371 -31.17 -1.51 4.65
CA LEU A 371 -32.19 -0.60 4.15
C LEU A 371 -33.42 -1.38 3.67
N PRO A 372 -34.63 -0.95 4.05
CA PRO A 372 -35.84 -1.59 3.56
C PRO A 372 -36.04 -1.24 2.07
N VAL A 373 -36.14 -2.25 1.22
CA VAL A 373 -36.39 -2.08 -0.23
C VAL A 373 -37.89 -2.15 -0.57
N ARG A 374 -38.25 -1.79 -1.81
CA ARG A 374 -39.60 -1.97 -2.34
C ARG A 374 -39.91 -3.46 -2.57
N PRO A 375 -41.10 -3.94 -2.16
CA PRO A 375 -41.50 -5.32 -2.38
C PRO A 375 -41.85 -5.55 -3.85
N GLY A 376 -41.48 -6.71 -4.36
CA GLY A 376 -41.72 -7.13 -5.73
C GLY A 376 -40.47 -7.81 -6.26
N VAL A 377 -40.54 -9.11 -6.50
CA VAL A 377 -39.45 -9.83 -7.17
C VAL A 377 -39.64 -9.56 -8.66
N PRO A 378 -38.66 -8.95 -9.36
CA PRO A 378 -38.58 -9.11 -10.81
C PRO A 378 -38.64 -10.61 -11.13
N ASP A 379 -39.33 -11.03 -12.18
CA ASP A 379 -39.51 -12.45 -12.54
C ASP A 379 -38.20 -13.01 -13.13
N VAL A 380 -37.13 -13.02 -12.33
CA VAL A 380 -35.78 -13.44 -12.72
C VAL A 380 -35.34 -14.59 -11.82
N GLU A 381 -35.49 -15.81 -12.31
CA GLU A 381 -34.96 -17.02 -11.67
C GLU A 381 -33.57 -17.29 -12.21
N PHE A 382 -32.55 -17.25 -11.34
CA PHE A 382 -31.21 -17.75 -11.65
C PHE A 382 -30.67 -18.59 -10.50
N SER A 383 -29.82 -19.55 -10.83
CA SER A 383 -29.08 -20.38 -9.87
C SER A 383 -27.61 -20.42 -10.28
N PHE A 384 -26.74 -20.68 -9.32
CA PHE A 384 -25.31 -20.82 -9.56
C PHE A 384 -24.74 -22.01 -8.78
N GLU A 385 -23.68 -22.62 -9.30
CA GLU A 385 -22.97 -23.68 -8.59
C GLU A 385 -22.12 -23.07 -7.47
N ALA A 386 -22.58 -23.20 -6.22
CA ALA A 386 -21.87 -22.76 -5.03
C ALA A 386 -20.97 -23.87 -4.46
N ILE A 387 -20.03 -23.48 -3.60
CA ILE A 387 -19.25 -24.36 -2.75
C ILE A 387 -19.94 -24.46 -1.40
N LYS A 388 -20.13 -25.69 -0.92
CA LYS A 388 -20.62 -25.94 0.44
C LYS A 388 -19.59 -25.47 1.46
N SER A 389 -20.01 -24.60 2.37
CA SER A 389 -19.20 -24.17 3.49
C SER A 389 -19.97 -24.27 4.81
N GLY A 390 -19.25 -24.29 5.93
CA GLY A 390 -19.85 -24.20 7.27
C GLY A 390 -20.58 -22.87 7.52
N ARG A 391 -20.51 -21.91 6.59
CA ARG A 391 -21.14 -20.59 6.64
C ARG A 391 -22.28 -20.43 5.61
N GLY A 392 -22.67 -21.52 4.93
CA GLY A 392 -23.64 -21.52 3.84
C GLY A 392 -22.98 -21.72 2.46
N PRO A 393 -23.77 -21.79 1.38
CA PRO A 393 -23.24 -21.83 0.02
C PRO A 393 -22.49 -20.53 -0.28
N VAL A 394 -21.31 -20.64 -0.90
CA VAL A 394 -20.49 -19.48 -1.31
C VAL A 394 -19.91 -19.69 -2.70
N SER A 395 -19.62 -18.62 -3.43
CA SER A 395 -19.01 -18.66 -4.76
C SER A 395 -17.56 -19.18 -4.76
N ASP A 396 -16.85 -19.08 -3.62
CA ASP A 396 -15.41 -19.26 -3.59
C ASP A 396 -14.87 -19.73 -2.22
N GLN A 397 -13.70 -20.36 -2.20
CA GLN A 397 -13.02 -20.86 -0.99
C GLN A 397 -11.49 -20.74 -1.14
N VAL A 398 -10.95 -19.58 -0.83
CA VAL A 398 -9.52 -19.25 -1.00
C VAL A 398 -8.68 -19.57 0.23
N ALA A 399 -7.38 -19.78 -0.02
CA ALA A 399 -6.33 -19.68 0.99
C ALA A 399 -5.72 -18.26 0.95
N LEU A 400 -5.91 -17.49 2.02
CA LEU A 400 -5.48 -16.08 2.10
C LEU A 400 -4.16 -15.94 2.89
N VAL A 401 -3.18 -15.29 2.28
CA VAL A 401 -1.99 -14.76 2.95
C VAL A 401 -2.18 -13.26 3.16
N MET A 402 -2.53 -12.86 4.38
CA MET A 402 -2.81 -11.48 4.74
C MET A 402 -1.54 -10.83 5.34
N PRO A 403 -0.83 -9.97 4.61
CA PRO A 403 0.24 -9.19 5.21
C PRO A 403 -0.33 -8.20 6.23
N THR A 404 0.42 -7.88 7.30
CA THR A 404 0.04 -6.83 8.26
C THR A 404 0.80 -5.52 8.04
N SER A 405 1.70 -5.48 7.05
CA SER A 405 2.44 -4.29 6.68
C SER A 405 2.89 -4.33 5.22
N LEU A 406 3.21 -3.15 4.67
CA LEU A 406 3.81 -3.04 3.32
C LEU A 406 5.02 -3.97 3.19
N CYS A 407 5.92 -3.99 4.18
CA CYS A 407 7.14 -4.82 4.22
C CYS A 407 6.90 -6.31 3.98
N SER A 408 5.78 -6.88 4.46
CA SER A 408 5.44 -8.29 4.23
C SER A 408 4.62 -8.52 2.96
N GLY A 409 4.13 -7.48 2.28
CA GLY A 409 3.27 -7.57 1.10
C GLY A 409 3.90 -8.27 -0.12
N GLN A 410 5.16 -7.99 -0.44
CA GLN A 410 5.82 -8.68 -1.56
C GLN A 410 6.09 -10.17 -1.22
N ILE A 411 6.37 -10.47 0.05
CA ILE A 411 6.61 -11.84 0.53
C ILE A 411 5.31 -12.64 0.50
N SER A 412 4.20 -12.06 0.98
CA SER A 412 2.89 -12.71 0.94
C SER A 412 2.46 -13.03 -0.50
N ARG A 413 2.66 -12.08 -1.42
CA ARG A 413 2.43 -12.31 -2.86
C ARG A 413 3.30 -13.45 -3.40
N ARG A 414 4.60 -13.44 -3.12
CA ARG A 414 5.53 -14.50 -3.55
C ARG A 414 5.12 -15.88 -3.05
N ILE A 415 4.62 -15.97 -1.80
CA ILE A 415 4.09 -17.21 -1.23
C ILE A 415 2.86 -17.67 -2.01
N ALA A 416 1.84 -16.80 -2.16
CA ALA A 416 0.61 -17.16 -2.86
C ALA A 416 0.89 -17.60 -4.31
N ASP A 417 1.74 -16.87 -5.04
CA ASP A 417 2.14 -17.19 -6.41
C ASP A 417 2.81 -18.57 -6.48
N ARG A 418 3.79 -18.86 -5.60
CA ARG A 418 4.47 -20.17 -5.55
C ARG A 418 3.52 -21.33 -5.26
N MET A 419 2.56 -21.13 -4.35
CA MET A 419 1.54 -22.13 -4.02
C MET A 419 0.62 -22.42 -5.21
N ASN A 420 0.23 -21.38 -5.95
CA ASN A 420 -0.57 -21.52 -7.18
C ASN A 420 0.22 -22.19 -8.32
N GLU A 421 1.47 -21.76 -8.57
CA GLU A 421 2.33 -22.30 -9.64
C GLU A 421 2.58 -23.81 -9.48
N ARG A 422 2.71 -24.29 -8.24
CA ARG A 422 2.88 -25.73 -7.96
C ARG A 422 1.56 -26.50 -7.87
N ASN A 423 0.42 -25.85 -8.13
CA ASN A 423 -0.94 -26.40 -8.02
C ASN A 423 -1.21 -27.02 -6.64
N ALA A 424 -0.82 -26.33 -5.56
CA ALA A 424 -0.92 -26.84 -4.19
C ALA A 424 -2.36 -26.93 -3.65
N THR A 425 -3.37 -26.54 -4.42
CA THR A 425 -4.76 -26.44 -3.94
C THR A 425 -5.36 -27.80 -3.55
N GLN A 426 -4.91 -28.88 -4.18
CA GLN A 426 -5.40 -30.26 -4.00
C GLN A 426 -6.93 -30.43 -4.12
N GLY A 427 -7.64 -29.48 -4.74
CA GLY A 427 -9.11 -29.44 -4.76
C GLY A 427 -9.77 -29.15 -3.41
N ARG A 428 -9.02 -28.55 -2.47
CA ARG A 428 -9.44 -28.23 -1.09
C ARG A 428 -9.62 -26.74 -0.84
N VAL A 429 -9.00 -25.93 -1.69
CA VAL A 429 -9.25 -24.49 -1.91
C VAL A 429 -9.29 -24.25 -3.41
N THR A 430 -9.84 -23.13 -3.84
CA THR A 430 -9.90 -22.76 -5.26
C THR A 430 -8.58 -22.18 -5.74
N ARG A 431 -7.95 -21.29 -4.94
CA ARG A 431 -6.63 -20.69 -5.19
C ARG A 431 -6.02 -20.11 -3.91
N PHE A 432 -4.76 -19.71 -4.00
CA PHE A 432 -4.08 -18.88 -3.01
C PHE A 432 -4.13 -17.42 -3.42
N VAL A 433 -4.37 -16.52 -2.47
CA VAL A 433 -4.44 -15.08 -2.69
C VAL A 433 -3.62 -14.35 -1.63
N ALA A 434 -2.98 -13.25 -2.02
CA ALA A 434 -2.38 -12.31 -1.09
C ALA A 434 -2.91 -10.90 -1.34
N LEU A 435 -3.07 -10.13 -0.25
CA LEU A 435 -3.60 -8.76 -0.26
C LEU A 435 -2.54 -7.76 0.18
N PRO A 436 -1.48 -7.49 -0.61
CA PRO A 436 -0.48 -6.48 -0.28
C PRO A 436 -1.09 -5.07 -0.31
N HIS A 437 -0.66 -4.21 0.59
CA HIS A 437 -1.15 -2.84 0.78
C HIS A 437 -0.04 -1.95 1.35
N THR A 438 -0.24 -0.63 1.37
CA THR A 438 0.74 0.32 1.95
C THR A 438 0.59 0.58 3.44
N GLU A 439 -0.49 0.13 4.08
CA GLU A 439 -0.73 0.39 5.51
C GLU A 439 -0.01 -0.61 6.45
N GLY A 440 -0.18 -0.45 7.76
CA GLY A 440 0.44 -1.26 8.82
C GLY A 440 1.66 -0.59 9.47
N CYS A 441 2.57 -0.05 8.65
CA CYS A 441 3.67 0.81 9.10
C CYS A 441 3.21 2.28 9.14
N GLY A 442 3.49 3.00 10.21
CA GLY A 442 3.20 4.44 10.29
C GLY A 442 1.71 4.81 10.32
N VAL A 443 0.77 3.85 10.39
CA VAL A 443 -0.66 4.14 10.59
C VAL A 443 -0.81 5.01 11.83
N SER A 444 -1.44 6.16 11.67
CA SER A 444 -1.73 7.05 12.78
C SER A 444 -2.79 6.40 13.68
N ALA A 445 -2.68 6.60 15.00
CA ALA A 445 -3.55 5.93 15.96
C ALA A 445 -5.03 6.33 15.76
N GLY A 446 -5.94 5.75 16.54
CA GLY A 446 -7.35 6.17 16.50
C GLY A 446 -8.09 5.67 15.26
N SER A 447 -8.80 6.55 14.54
CA SER A 447 -9.76 6.15 13.51
C SER A 447 -9.13 5.41 12.32
N ALA A 448 -7.94 5.81 11.87
CA ALA A 448 -7.23 5.13 10.79
C ALA A 448 -6.82 3.69 11.17
N GLU A 449 -6.37 3.47 12.41
CA GLU A 449 -6.06 2.13 12.94
C GLU A 449 -7.34 1.26 13.06
N THR A 450 -8.45 1.85 13.50
CA THR A 450 -9.75 1.16 13.57
C THR A 450 -10.24 0.74 12.18
N ILE A 451 -10.20 1.64 11.20
CA ILE A 451 -10.56 1.35 9.81
C ILE A 451 -9.68 0.23 9.25
N TYR A 452 -8.36 0.34 9.42
CA TYR A 452 -7.40 -0.66 8.97
C TYR A 452 -7.69 -2.04 9.59
N SER A 453 -7.73 -2.13 10.92
CA SER A 453 -7.94 -3.39 11.63
C SER A 453 -9.29 -4.04 11.32
N ARG A 454 -10.37 -3.24 11.28
CA ARG A 454 -11.71 -3.71 10.88
C ARG A 454 -11.69 -4.32 9.48
N THR A 455 -11.06 -3.63 8.53
CA THR A 455 -11.04 -4.07 7.14
C THR A 455 -10.21 -5.35 6.97
N VAL A 456 -9.08 -5.48 7.68
CA VAL A 456 -8.29 -6.74 7.74
C VAL A 456 -9.15 -7.88 8.30
N LEU A 457 -9.84 -7.64 9.41
CA LEU A 457 -10.73 -8.63 10.04
C LEU A 457 -11.88 -9.03 9.11
N GLY A 458 -12.48 -8.08 8.39
CA GLY A 458 -13.54 -8.36 7.41
C GLY A 458 -13.10 -9.34 6.32
N HIS A 459 -11.89 -9.15 5.77
CA HIS A 459 -11.33 -10.09 4.80
C HIS A 459 -11.04 -11.47 5.41
N LEU A 460 -10.41 -11.53 6.59
CA LEU A 460 -10.13 -12.79 7.29
C LEU A 460 -11.41 -13.55 7.68
N ALA A 461 -12.48 -12.81 8.00
CA ALA A 461 -13.77 -13.35 8.40
C ALA A 461 -14.67 -13.68 7.20
N SER A 462 -14.31 -13.25 5.98
CA SER A 462 -15.09 -13.46 4.76
C SER A 462 -15.52 -14.92 4.61
N PRO A 463 -16.78 -15.19 4.20
CA PRO A 463 -17.24 -16.55 3.87
C PRO A 463 -16.36 -17.24 2.82
N THR A 464 -15.74 -16.47 1.93
CA THR A 464 -14.88 -16.98 0.85
C THR A 464 -13.47 -17.36 1.30
N VAL A 465 -13.04 -16.98 2.51
CA VAL A 465 -11.74 -17.37 3.06
C VAL A 465 -11.90 -18.66 3.85
N ARG A 466 -11.33 -19.75 3.33
CA ARG A 466 -11.32 -21.06 4.00
C ARG A 466 -10.22 -21.13 5.05
N PHE A 467 -9.02 -20.72 4.66
CA PHE A 467 -7.83 -20.70 5.50
C PHE A 467 -7.16 -19.34 5.37
N GLY A 468 -6.95 -18.65 6.49
CA GLY A 468 -6.24 -17.37 6.53
C GLY A 468 -4.95 -17.50 7.32
N LEU A 469 -3.89 -16.86 6.85
CA LEU A 469 -2.63 -16.71 7.56
C LEU A 469 -2.25 -15.23 7.61
N LEU A 470 -1.89 -14.74 8.79
CA LEU A 470 -1.32 -13.41 8.93
C LEU A 470 0.20 -13.48 8.85
N LEU A 471 0.77 -12.66 7.98
CA LEU A 471 2.20 -12.50 7.81
C LEU A 471 2.62 -11.10 8.25
N GLU A 472 3.20 -11.03 9.44
CA GLU A 472 3.78 -9.81 9.95
C GLU A 472 5.22 -9.65 9.47
N HIS A 473 5.70 -8.41 9.49
CA HIS A 473 7.13 -8.15 9.34
C HIS A 473 7.82 -8.14 10.71
N GLY A 474 7.23 -7.45 11.70
CA GLY A 474 7.61 -7.47 13.11
C GLY A 474 7.97 -6.10 13.71
N CYS A 475 7.94 -5.02 12.92
CA CYS A 475 8.23 -3.65 13.40
C CYS A 475 7.11 -2.63 13.15
N GLU A 476 6.03 -3.04 12.52
CA GLU A 476 4.77 -2.31 12.40
C GLU A 476 4.14 -1.95 13.76
N LYS A 477 3.08 -1.14 13.78
CA LYS A 477 2.33 -0.92 15.03
C LYS A 477 1.41 -2.09 15.36
N THR A 478 0.83 -2.72 14.34
CA THR A 478 -0.22 -3.73 14.38
C THR A 478 0.33 -5.15 14.13
N HIS A 479 1.10 -5.66 15.09
CA HIS A 479 1.69 -7.00 15.05
C HIS A 479 0.64 -8.13 15.15
N ASN A 480 1.06 -9.38 14.96
CA ASN A 480 0.22 -10.57 15.07
C ASN A 480 -0.56 -10.63 16.40
N ASP A 481 0.05 -10.28 17.53
CA ASP A 481 -0.63 -10.30 18.83
C ASP A 481 -1.75 -9.25 18.94
N TYR A 482 -1.59 -8.11 18.25
CA TYR A 482 -2.67 -7.13 18.13
C TYR A 482 -3.87 -7.75 17.39
N PHE A 483 -3.62 -8.43 16.27
CA PHE A 483 -4.68 -9.07 15.49
C PHE A 483 -5.29 -10.28 16.20
N ARG A 484 -4.53 -11.05 16.99
CA ARG A 484 -5.11 -12.09 17.88
C ARG A 484 -6.16 -11.48 18.81
N ASN A 485 -5.81 -10.40 19.50
CA ASN A 485 -6.74 -9.74 20.43
C ASN A 485 -7.96 -9.17 19.69
N ARG A 486 -7.77 -8.53 18.52
CA ARG A 486 -8.88 -8.02 17.70
C ARG A 486 -9.82 -9.14 17.24
N LEU A 487 -9.28 -10.29 16.83
CA LEU A 487 -10.09 -11.45 16.45
C LEU A 487 -10.92 -11.95 17.64
N GLU A 488 -10.31 -12.09 18.83
CA GLU A 488 -11.02 -12.51 20.05
C GLU A 488 -12.15 -11.53 20.44
N GLU A 489 -11.88 -10.22 20.38
CA GLU A 489 -12.87 -9.17 20.63
C GLU A 489 -14.02 -9.21 19.63
N ALA A 490 -13.74 -9.58 18.38
CA ALA A 490 -14.74 -9.79 17.33
C ALA A 490 -15.46 -11.16 17.42
N GLY A 491 -15.13 -11.99 18.42
CA GLY A 491 -15.71 -13.33 18.60
C GLY A 491 -15.21 -14.38 17.60
N LEU A 492 -14.07 -14.12 16.94
CA LEU A 492 -13.41 -15.03 16.02
C LEU A 492 -12.28 -15.78 16.73
N ASP A 493 -12.23 -17.10 16.54
CA ASP A 493 -11.19 -17.95 17.14
C ASP A 493 -9.82 -17.77 16.44
N PRO A 494 -8.80 -17.21 17.11
CA PRO A 494 -7.48 -16.99 16.51
C PRO A 494 -6.74 -18.27 16.12
N THR A 495 -7.11 -19.42 16.71
CA THR A 495 -6.47 -20.72 16.42
C THR A 495 -6.81 -21.26 15.03
N ARG A 496 -7.82 -20.68 14.39
CA ARG A 496 -8.20 -20.97 12.99
C ARG A 496 -7.26 -20.36 11.96
N PHE A 497 -6.37 -19.46 12.38
CA PHE A 497 -5.47 -18.74 11.48
C PHE A 497 -4.02 -19.18 11.66
N GLY A 498 -3.28 -19.11 10.56
CA GLY A 498 -1.82 -19.24 10.57
C GLY A 498 -1.15 -17.93 10.99
N TRP A 499 0.05 -18.03 11.57
CA TRP A 499 0.79 -16.88 12.09
C TRP A 499 2.27 -17.00 11.75
N ALA A 500 2.81 -16.00 11.06
CA ALA A 500 4.21 -15.95 10.67
C ALA A 500 4.78 -14.54 10.80
N SER A 501 6.09 -14.44 11.00
CA SER A 501 6.82 -13.19 11.24
C SER A 501 8.18 -13.22 10.56
N VAL A 502 8.42 -12.31 9.62
CA VAL A 502 9.70 -12.24 8.89
C VAL A 502 10.88 -12.09 9.87
N GLN A 503 10.75 -11.20 10.86
CA GLN A 503 11.84 -10.85 11.78
C GLN A 503 12.06 -11.87 12.91
N LEU A 504 11.01 -12.60 13.30
CA LEU A 504 11.11 -13.62 14.35
C LEU A 504 11.39 -15.02 13.81
N ASP A 505 10.98 -15.32 12.57
CA ASP A 505 11.13 -16.65 11.96
C ASP A 505 12.40 -16.80 11.11
N GLY A 506 13.37 -15.88 11.25
CA GLY A 506 14.70 -16.03 10.66
C GLY A 506 14.81 -15.57 9.20
N GLY A 507 14.05 -14.55 8.81
CA GLY A 507 14.21 -13.86 7.54
C GLY A 507 13.31 -14.37 6.43
N ILE A 508 13.54 -13.86 5.22
CA ILE A 508 12.64 -14.04 4.06
C ILE A 508 12.51 -15.51 3.67
N ASP A 509 13.61 -16.20 3.43
CA ASP A 509 13.59 -17.60 2.97
C ASP A 509 12.95 -18.53 4.01
N SER A 510 13.27 -18.32 5.29
CA SER A 510 12.81 -19.14 6.40
C SER A 510 11.31 -18.99 6.64
N VAL A 511 10.80 -17.75 6.59
CA VAL A 511 9.37 -17.50 6.77
C VAL A 511 8.55 -17.99 5.57
N VAL A 512 9.07 -17.88 4.35
CA VAL A 512 8.42 -18.45 3.16
C VAL A 512 8.24 -19.96 3.32
N ALA A 513 9.31 -20.68 3.70
CA ALA A 513 9.23 -22.13 3.93
C ALA A 513 8.22 -22.48 5.03
N LYS A 514 8.26 -21.77 6.17
CA LYS A 514 7.33 -21.97 7.29
C LYS A 514 5.87 -21.81 6.86
N VAL A 515 5.56 -20.79 6.05
CA VAL A 515 4.20 -20.53 5.59
C VAL A 515 3.75 -21.58 4.57
N GLU A 516 4.61 -21.99 3.63
CA GLU A 516 4.31 -23.07 2.68
C GLU A 516 4.02 -24.39 3.43
N ASP A 517 4.85 -24.75 4.40
CA ASP A 517 4.66 -25.95 5.23
C ASP A 517 3.34 -25.90 6.01
N TRP A 518 2.99 -24.74 6.59
CA TRP A 518 1.72 -24.57 7.31
C TRP A 518 0.50 -24.79 6.40
N PHE A 519 0.53 -24.26 5.17
CA PHE A 519 -0.57 -24.50 4.23
C PHE A 519 -0.62 -25.96 3.77
N ASP A 520 0.52 -26.59 3.52
CA ASP A 520 0.56 -28.02 3.14
C ASP A 520 -0.06 -28.89 4.24
N GLU A 521 0.35 -28.70 5.50
CA GLU A 521 -0.23 -29.42 6.64
C GLU A 521 -1.72 -29.12 6.82
N THR A 522 -2.13 -27.86 6.65
CA THR A 522 -3.53 -27.46 6.78
C THR A 522 -4.40 -28.10 5.70
N LEU A 523 -3.91 -28.13 4.46
CA LEU A 523 -4.62 -28.73 3.33
C LEU A 523 -4.68 -30.25 3.46
N ASP A 524 -3.60 -30.92 3.87
CA ASP A 524 -3.60 -32.37 4.05
C ASP A 524 -4.69 -32.85 5.04
N ASN A 525 -5.02 -32.03 6.04
CA ASN A 525 -6.05 -32.28 7.04
C ASN A 525 -7.46 -31.77 6.67
N ALA A 526 -7.60 -30.99 5.60
CA ALA A 526 -8.88 -30.46 5.18
C ALA A 526 -9.75 -31.52 4.49
N GLU A 527 -11.01 -31.20 4.22
CA GLU A 527 -11.85 -31.95 3.28
C GLU A 527 -11.70 -31.37 1.85
N VAL A 528 -12.06 -32.15 0.83
CA VAL A 528 -12.16 -31.63 -0.56
C VAL A 528 -13.38 -30.71 -0.68
N LEU A 529 -13.35 -29.79 -1.63
CA LEU A 529 -14.48 -28.90 -1.90
C LEU A 529 -15.66 -29.72 -2.44
N GLU A 530 -16.84 -29.48 -1.88
CA GLU A 530 -18.12 -29.98 -2.38
C GLU A 530 -18.92 -28.84 -2.99
N TYR A 531 -19.66 -29.16 -4.03
CA TYR A 531 -20.46 -28.19 -4.79
C TYR A 531 -21.96 -28.48 -4.62
N GLU A 532 -22.77 -27.42 -4.68
CA GLU A 532 -24.23 -27.48 -4.68
C GLU A 532 -24.84 -26.35 -5.49
N ASP A 533 -26.04 -26.57 -6.04
CA ASP A 533 -26.79 -25.48 -6.66
C ASP A 533 -27.36 -24.57 -5.56
N ALA A 534 -27.11 -23.27 -5.70
CA ALA A 534 -27.64 -22.23 -4.83
C ALA A 534 -28.48 -21.22 -5.62
N GLY A 535 -29.54 -20.71 -4.99
CA GLY A 535 -30.36 -19.65 -5.55
C GLY A 535 -29.85 -18.25 -5.19
N PRO A 536 -30.56 -17.19 -5.63
CA PRO A 536 -30.17 -15.80 -5.41
C PRO A 536 -30.12 -15.41 -3.92
N GLU A 537 -30.77 -16.17 -3.04
CA GLU A 537 -30.69 -16.00 -1.58
C GLU A 537 -29.27 -16.17 -1.01
N ALA A 538 -28.39 -16.89 -1.71
CA ALA A 538 -27.00 -17.08 -1.32
C ALA A 538 -26.07 -16.02 -1.92
N LEU A 539 -26.56 -15.15 -2.82
CA LEU A 539 -25.73 -14.17 -3.51
C LEU A 539 -25.32 -13.02 -2.57
N ARG A 540 -24.05 -12.65 -2.61
CA ARG A 540 -23.48 -11.50 -1.89
C ARG A 540 -22.79 -10.59 -2.90
N LEU A 541 -23.51 -9.57 -3.38
CA LEU A 541 -23.12 -8.73 -4.50
C LEU A 541 -22.61 -7.36 -4.03
N GLY A 542 -21.43 -6.95 -4.47
CA GLY A 542 -21.01 -5.55 -4.44
C GLY A 542 -21.51 -4.85 -5.70
N LEU A 543 -22.21 -3.72 -5.57
CA LEU A 543 -22.75 -2.97 -6.70
C LEU A 543 -22.12 -1.59 -6.77
N TYR A 544 -21.64 -1.20 -7.95
CA TYR A 544 -21.05 0.12 -8.17
C TYR A 544 -21.46 0.73 -9.50
N ALA A 545 -21.38 2.05 -9.59
CA ALA A 545 -21.46 2.80 -10.83
C ALA A 545 -20.42 3.92 -10.81
N ALA A 546 -19.48 3.86 -11.75
CA ALA A 546 -18.44 4.86 -11.96
C ALA A 546 -18.90 5.88 -13.02
N GLY A 547 -18.90 7.16 -12.64
CA GLY A 547 -19.30 8.25 -13.53
C GLY A 547 -20.82 8.33 -13.80
N PRO A 548 -21.23 9.12 -14.80
CA PRO A 548 -22.64 9.30 -15.14
C PRO A 548 -23.31 8.00 -15.57
N ILE A 549 -24.54 7.78 -15.10
CA ILE A 549 -25.34 6.61 -15.44
C ILE A 549 -26.68 7.04 -16.09
N SER A 550 -27.03 6.39 -17.20
CA SER A 550 -28.33 6.59 -17.86
C SER A 550 -29.48 6.01 -17.01
N ASP A 551 -30.69 6.58 -17.12
CA ASP A 551 -31.89 6.05 -16.46
C ASP A 551 -32.13 4.57 -16.74
N ASP A 552 -31.88 4.10 -17.97
CA ASP A 552 -32.11 2.71 -18.34
C ASP A 552 -31.12 1.76 -17.65
N ALA A 553 -29.82 2.08 -17.67
CA ALA A 553 -28.82 1.31 -16.93
C ALA A 553 -29.08 1.36 -15.41
N ALA A 554 -29.48 2.52 -14.87
CA ALA A 554 -29.84 2.65 -13.47
C ALA A 554 -31.05 1.79 -13.07
N ARG A 555 -32.07 1.70 -13.94
CA ARG A 555 -33.21 0.79 -13.74
C ARG A 555 -32.78 -0.67 -13.79
N SER A 556 -31.92 -1.07 -14.73
CA SER A 556 -31.45 -2.45 -14.81
C SER A 556 -30.63 -2.87 -13.59
N LEU A 557 -29.76 -1.99 -13.06
CA LEU A 557 -29.06 -2.25 -11.80
C LEU A 557 -30.03 -2.29 -10.61
N ALA A 558 -31.06 -1.45 -10.60
CA ALA A 558 -32.10 -1.48 -9.56
C ALA A 558 -32.89 -2.79 -9.56
N GLU A 559 -33.25 -3.30 -10.74
CA GLU A 559 -33.90 -4.60 -10.89
C GLU A 559 -32.99 -5.74 -10.41
N ALA A 560 -31.69 -5.71 -10.76
CA ALA A 560 -30.71 -6.67 -10.26
C ALA A 560 -30.60 -6.63 -8.72
N THR A 561 -30.57 -5.43 -8.13
CA THR A 561 -30.61 -5.24 -6.67
C THR A 561 -31.86 -5.88 -6.05
N LEU A 562 -33.04 -5.59 -6.60
CA LEU A 562 -34.30 -6.10 -6.08
C LEU A 562 -34.40 -7.63 -6.25
N ALA A 563 -33.90 -8.20 -7.35
CA ALA A 563 -33.88 -9.64 -7.57
C ALA A 563 -33.03 -10.37 -6.51
N ALA A 564 -31.84 -9.84 -6.19
CA ALA A 564 -30.99 -10.42 -5.14
C ALA A 564 -31.60 -10.24 -3.73
N VAL A 565 -31.98 -9.00 -3.38
CA VAL A 565 -32.44 -8.66 -2.02
C VAL A 565 -33.79 -9.28 -1.68
N ASN A 566 -34.76 -9.28 -2.60
CA ASN A 566 -36.08 -9.85 -2.33
C ASN A 566 -36.07 -11.38 -2.28
N SER A 567 -35.04 -12.03 -2.83
CA SER A 567 -34.79 -13.47 -2.65
C SER A 567 -34.09 -13.78 -1.32
N GLY A 568 -33.58 -12.78 -0.60
CA GLY A 568 -32.89 -12.94 0.68
C GLY A 568 -31.37 -12.87 0.59
N GLY A 569 -30.82 -12.48 -0.56
CA GLY A 569 -29.39 -12.21 -0.74
C GLY A 569 -28.96 -10.85 -0.18
N THR A 570 -27.67 -10.55 -0.34
CA THR A 570 -27.04 -9.30 0.13
C THR A 570 -26.55 -8.48 -1.06
N VAL A 571 -26.87 -7.18 -1.05
CA VAL A 571 -26.29 -6.20 -1.98
C VAL A 571 -25.65 -5.09 -1.17
N VAL A 572 -24.37 -4.79 -1.43
CA VAL A 572 -23.65 -3.68 -0.77
C VAL A 572 -23.28 -2.65 -1.82
N VAL A 573 -23.71 -1.40 -1.59
CA VAL A 573 -23.41 -0.25 -2.44
C VAL A 573 -22.51 0.72 -1.65
N PRO A 574 -21.39 1.20 -2.17
CA PRO A 574 -20.63 2.24 -1.48
C PRO A 574 -21.34 3.59 -1.59
N GLU A 575 -21.26 4.40 -0.53
CA GLU A 575 -21.94 5.70 -0.38
C GLU A 575 -21.76 6.65 -1.57
N ARG A 576 -20.59 6.61 -2.21
CA ARG A 576 -20.24 7.48 -3.35
C ARG A 576 -20.61 6.92 -4.72
N ALA A 577 -21.29 5.77 -4.81
CA ALA A 577 -21.68 5.20 -6.09
C ALA A 577 -22.72 6.08 -6.81
N ALA A 578 -22.57 6.29 -8.12
CA ALA A 578 -23.49 7.14 -8.90
C ALA A 578 -24.95 6.63 -8.91
N VAL A 579 -25.19 5.34 -8.63
CA VAL A 579 -26.55 4.81 -8.44
C VAL A 579 -27.29 5.47 -7.27
N LEU A 580 -26.58 5.94 -6.23
CA LEU A 580 -27.19 6.59 -5.07
C LEU A 580 -27.55 8.06 -5.32
N THR A 581 -27.17 8.63 -6.47
CA THR A 581 -27.62 9.95 -6.93
C THR A 581 -28.62 9.87 -8.09
N SER A 582 -28.85 8.67 -8.64
CA SER A 582 -29.82 8.42 -9.71
C SER A 582 -31.25 8.32 -9.17
N SER A 583 -32.13 9.23 -9.60
CA SER A 583 -33.56 9.15 -9.27
C SER A 583 -34.20 7.85 -9.78
N ALA A 584 -33.80 7.39 -10.98
CA ALA A 584 -34.32 6.15 -11.55
C ALA A 584 -34.00 4.92 -10.69
N TYR A 585 -32.78 4.83 -10.13
CA TYR A 585 -32.41 3.76 -9.20
C TYR A 585 -33.16 3.90 -7.86
N LEU A 586 -33.09 5.08 -7.24
CA LEU A 586 -33.68 5.32 -5.91
C LEU A 586 -35.19 5.14 -5.89
N GLU A 587 -35.92 5.66 -6.88
CA GLU A 587 -37.37 5.48 -6.99
C GLU A 587 -37.74 4.00 -7.14
N THR A 588 -36.93 3.23 -7.86
CA THR A 588 -37.16 1.80 -8.08
C THR A 588 -36.86 0.96 -6.83
N VAL A 589 -35.75 1.22 -6.15
CA VAL A 589 -35.29 0.40 -5.02
C VAL A 589 -35.89 0.85 -3.68
N LEU A 590 -35.88 2.14 -3.39
CA LEU A 590 -36.23 2.71 -2.07
C LEU A 590 -37.56 3.48 -2.08
N GLY A 591 -37.95 4.04 -3.23
CA GLY A 591 -39.08 4.96 -3.32
C GLY A 591 -38.79 6.28 -2.61
N ASP A 592 -39.68 6.69 -1.70
CA ASP A 592 -39.56 7.96 -0.96
C ASP A 592 -38.70 7.85 0.32
N ARG A 593 -38.03 6.70 0.54
CA ARG A 593 -37.24 6.45 1.75
C ARG A 593 -35.85 7.07 1.63
N PRO A 594 -35.29 7.63 2.73
CA PRO A 594 -33.94 8.20 2.71
C PRO A 594 -32.88 7.12 2.49
N VAL A 595 -31.76 7.52 1.89
CA VAL A 595 -30.53 6.74 1.84
C VAL A 595 -29.69 7.11 3.05
N GLU A 596 -29.28 6.12 3.83
CA GLU A 596 -28.40 6.29 4.99
C GLU A 596 -27.34 5.19 4.96
N ASN A 597 -26.15 5.47 5.50
CA ASN A 597 -25.10 4.47 5.64
C ASN A 597 -25.54 3.44 6.68
N THR A 598 -25.49 2.17 6.30
CA THR A 598 -25.84 1.03 7.16
C THR A 598 -24.62 0.26 7.63
N LEU A 599 -23.47 0.44 6.97
CA LEU A 599 -22.21 -0.18 7.31
C LEU A 599 -21.13 0.89 7.37
N ALA A 600 -20.30 0.86 8.40
CA ALA A 600 -19.05 1.59 8.39
C ALA A 600 -18.11 1.03 7.32
N TYR A 601 -17.13 1.82 6.88
CA TYR A 601 -16.16 1.33 5.89
C TYR A 601 -15.48 0.04 6.39
N GLY A 602 -15.48 -0.99 5.52
CA GLY A 602 -14.87 -2.29 5.80
C GLY A 602 -15.57 -3.13 6.88
N GLN A 603 -16.76 -2.72 7.34
CA GLN A 603 -17.56 -3.51 8.28
C GLN A 603 -18.18 -4.72 7.58
N ALA A 604 -17.89 -5.92 8.08
CA ALA A 604 -18.57 -7.14 7.65
C ALA A 604 -20.09 -7.02 7.82
N VAL A 605 -20.86 -7.44 6.81
CA VAL A 605 -22.32 -7.53 6.92
C VAL A 605 -22.67 -8.45 8.10
N PRO A 606 -23.42 -7.98 9.11
CA PRO A 606 -23.68 -8.76 10.30
C PRO A 606 -24.41 -10.08 9.98
N THR A 607 -24.05 -11.14 10.71
CA THR A 607 -24.68 -12.45 10.55
C THR A 607 -26.20 -12.36 10.74
N GLY A 608 -26.96 -12.93 9.80
CA GLY A 608 -28.42 -12.95 9.85
C GLY A 608 -29.09 -11.64 9.41
N LYS A 609 -28.34 -10.69 8.85
CA LYS A 609 -28.86 -9.44 8.28
C LYS A 609 -28.58 -9.34 6.77
N PRO A 610 -29.06 -10.26 5.92
CA PRO A 610 -29.01 -10.05 4.48
C PRO A 610 -29.94 -8.89 4.09
N GLY A 611 -29.65 -8.26 2.96
CA GLY A 611 -30.43 -7.14 2.45
C GLY A 611 -29.60 -6.13 1.66
N LEU A 612 -30.18 -4.96 1.43
CA LEU A 612 -29.47 -3.83 0.82
C LEU A 612 -28.72 -3.06 1.91
N HIS A 613 -27.41 -2.91 1.73
CA HIS A 613 -26.57 -2.10 2.59
C HIS A 613 -25.90 -0.98 1.80
N VAL A 614 -25.76 0.17 2.44
CA VAL A 614 -24.86 1.23 2.02
C VAL A 614 -23.65 1.27 2.94
N MET A 615 -22.45 1.18 2.36
CA MET A 615 -21.18 1.25 3.09
C MET A 615 -20.59 2.65 2.97
N GLU A 616 -20.16 3.23 4.09
CA GLU A 616 -19.39 4.49 4.09
C GLU A 616 -18.20 4.42 3.13
N ALA A 617 -17.98 5.50 2.38
CA ALA A 617 -16.85 5.62 1.46
C ALA A 617 -16.10 6.93 1.75
N PRO A 618 -15.09 6.90 2.65
CA PRO A 618 -14.40 8.11 3.09
C PRO A 618 -13.58 8.77 1.97
N THR A 619 -13.25 8.00 0.92
CA THR A 619 -12.56 8.45 -0.29
C THR A 619 -13.38 8.05 -1.51
N ASP A 620 -13.13 8.73 -2.63
CA ASP A 620 -13.61 8.40 -3.98
C ASP A 620 -12.62 7.53 -4.76
N HIS A 621 -11.45 7.20 -4.18
CA HIS A 621 -10.49 6.28 -4.79
C HIS A 621 -11.10 4.88 -4.93
N TRP A 622 -11.23 4.40 -6.18
CA TRP A 622 -11.93 3.14 -6.46
C TRP A 622 -11.29 1.93 -5.77
N VAL A 623 -9.97 1.75 -5.84
CA VAL A 623 -9.29 0.60 -5.20
C VAL A 623 -9.51 0.58 -3.68
N GLU A 624 -9.53 1.75 -3.02
CA GLU A 624 -9.89 1.84 -1.61
C GLU A 624 -11.35 1.44 -1.39
N THR A 625 -12.28 1.96 -2.20
CA THR A 625 -13.70 1.57 -2.14
C THR A 625 -13.91 0.06 -2.33
N ALA A 626 -13.27 -0.54 -3.33
CA ALA A 626 -13.34 -1.98 -3.60
C ALA A 626 -12.76 -2.81 -2.45
N THR A 627 -11.70 -2.33 -1.80
CA THR A 627 -11.12 -2.95 -0.61
C THR A 627 -12.10 -2.94 0.57
N GLY A 628 -12.77 -1.81 0.82
CA GLY A 628 -13.84 -1.72 1.80
C GLY A 628 -14.99 -2.69 1.49
N LEU A 629 -15.46 -2.70 0.24
CA LEU A 629 -16.51 -3.62 -0.22
C LEU A 629 -16.13 -5.08 0.01
N GLY A 630 -14.91 -5.48 -0.37
CA GLY A 630 -14.40 -6.84 -0.15
C GLY A 630 -14.46 -7.27 1.32
N ALA A 631 -14.12 -6.38 2.25
CA ALA A 631 -14.20 -6.64 3.69
C ALA A 631 -15.64 -6.80 4.22
N THR A 632 -16.65 -6.29 3.51
CA THR A 632 -18.06 -6.50 3.90
C THR A 632 -18.52 -7.94 3.72
N GLY A 633 -17.74 -8.75 2.97
CA GLY A 633 -18.03 -10.14 2.65
C GLY A 633 -18.83 -10.30 1.36
N VAL A 634 -18.79 -9.33 0.44
CA VAL A 634 -19.24 -9.53 -0.94
C VAL A 634 -18.35 -10.54 -1.65
N GLU A 635 -18.93 -11.23 -2.61
CA GLU A 635 -18.34 -12.39 -3.26
C GLU A 635 -18.14 -12.19 -4.75
N VAL A 636 -18.98 -11.35 -5.36
CA VAL A 636 -18.86 -10.88 -6.74
C VAL A 636 -19.16 -9.38 -6.72
N MET A 637 -18.46 -8.60 -7.54
CA MET A 637 -18.77 -7.19 -7.76
C MET A 637 -19.30 -6.98 -9.17
N LEU A 638 -20.31 -6.13 -9.33
CA LEU A 638 -20.86 -5.66 -10.59
C LEU A 638 -20.72 -4.13 -10.66
N ALA A 639 -20.02 -3.62 -11.66
CA ALA A 639 -19.87 -2.20 -11.90
C ALA A 639 -20.41 -1.81 -13.28
N HIS A 640 -21.25 -0.77 -13.31
CA HIS A 640 -21.42 0.05 -14.51
C HIS A 640 -20.29 1.07 -14.58
N VAL A 641 -19.68 1.23 -15.75
CA VAL A 641 -18.50 2.08 -15.93
C VAL A 641 -18.72 3.08 -17.06
N ALA A 642 -18.50 4.36 -16.76
CA ALA A 642 -18.38 5.44 -17.74
C ALA A 642 -17.01 6.12 -17.60
N GLY A 643 -16.30 6.32 -18.71
CA GLY A 643 -14.94 6.84 -18.76
C GLY A 643 -13.93 5.74 -19.08
N HIS A 644 -13.36 5.11 -18.05
CA HIS A 644 -12.33 4.08 -18.19
C HIS A 644 -12.62 2.85 -17.30
N PRO A 645 -12.20 1.64 -17.71
CA PRO A 645 -12.33 0.44 -16.89
C PRO A 645 -11.66 0.58 -15.52
N LEU A 646 -12.20 -0.16 -14.56
CA LEU A 646 -11.78 -0.18 -13.17
C LEU A 646 -10.82 -1.34 -12.89
N GLN A 647 -9.89 -1.15 -11.95
CA GLN A 647 -9.07 -2.24 -11.43
C GLN A 647 -9.92 -3.15 -10.54
N ALA A 648 -9.77 -4.47 -10.69
CA ALA A 648 -10.53 -5.42 -9.88
C ALA A 648 -9.86 -5.63 -8.51
N HIS A 649 -10.64 -6.02 -7.50
CA HIS A 649 -10.09 -6.44 -6.21
C HIS A 649 -9.31 -7.76 -6.38
N ARG A 650 -8.18 -7.93 -5.69
CA ARG A 650 -7.32 -9.14 -5.84
C ARG A 650 -7.98 -10.46 -5.46
N MET A 651 -8.94 -10.45 -4.54
CA MET A 651 -9.66 -11.63 -4.09
C MET A 651 -11.05 -11.77 -4.73
N ILE A 652 -11.69 -10.65 -5.08
CA ILE A 652 -13.12 -10.61 -5.43
C ILE A 652 -13.24 -10.24 -6.91
N PRO A 653 -13.86 -11.07 -7.75
CA PRO A 653 -14.03 -10.78 -9.17
C PRO A 653 -14.92 -9.55 -9.37
N LEU A 654 -14.55 -8.70 -10.34
CA LEU A 654 -15.30 -7.51 -10.73
C LEU A 654 -15.78 -7.66 -12.17
N LEU A 655 -17.10 -7.82 -12.33
CA LEU A 655 -17.80 -7.80 -13.61
C LEU A 655 -18.06 -6.35 -14.03
N GLN A 656 -17.63 -5.97 -15.24
CA GLN A 656 -17.74 -4.60 -15.74
C GLN A 656 -18.66 -4.53 -16.96
N ALA A 657 -19.67 -3.66 -16.85
CA ALA A 657 -20.63 -3.38 -17.89
C ALA A 657 -20.59 -1.88 -18.25
N SER A 658 -20.89 -1.53 -19.50
CA SER A 658 -21.09 -0.13 -19.86
C SER A 658 -22.18 0.02 -20.90
N SER A 659 -22.95 1.10 -20.75
CA SER A 659 -23.87 1.63 -21.77
C SER A 659 -23.40 2.99 -22.30
N ASP A 660 -22.25 3.49 -21.84
CA ASP A 660 -21.71 4.79 -22.22
C ASP A 660 -21.04 4.70 -23.61
N PRO A 661 -21.49 5.47 -24.62
CA PRO A 661 -20.99 5.33 -25.98
C PRO A 661 -19.48 5.55 -26.13
N GLU A 662 -18.91 6.51 -25.39
CA GLU A 662 -17.47 6.82 -25.47
C GLU A 662 -16.63 5.69 -24.85
N THR A 663 -17.09 5.18 -23.70
CA THR A 663 -16.47 4.02 -23.03
C THR A 663 -16.53 2.78 -23.91
N LEU A 664 -17.66 2.52 -24.57
CA LEU A 664 -17.81 1.40 -25.49
C LEU A 664 -16.90 1.53 -26.72
N GLU A 665 -16.74 2.73 -27.26
CA GLU A 665 -15.84 2.97 -28.40
C GLU A 665 -14.38 2.66 -28.05
N LYS A 666 -13.93 3.07 -26.86
CA LYS A 666 -12.52 2.95 -26.45
C LYS A 666 -12.18 1.61 -25.78
N HIS A 667 -13.09 1.07 -24.98
CA HIS A 667 -12.81 0.02 -24.00
C HIS A 667 -13.69 -1.23 -24.09
N ALA A 668 -14.54 -1.40 -25.10
CA ALA A 668 -15.39 -2.61 -25.24
C ALA A 668 -14.62 -3.94 -25.23
N GLU A 669 -13.33 -3.96 -25.62
CA GLU A 669 -12.49 -5.17 -25.53
C GLU A 669 -12.27 -5.62 -24.08
N ASP A 670 -12.22 -4.67 -23.13
CA ASP A 670 -11.91 -4.89 -21.72
C ASP A 670 -13.17 -5.09 -20.86
N LEU A 671 -14.34 -4.67 -21.35
CA LEU A 671 -15.62 -4.84 -20.66
C LEU A 671 -16.16 -6.26 -20.81
N ASP A 672 -16.80 -6.77 -19.76
CA ASP A 672 -17.44 -8.07 -19.79
C ASP A 672 -18.81 -8.02 -20.49
N LEU A 673 -19.52 -6.90 -20.32
CA LEU A 673 -20.85 -6.67 -20.90
C LEU A 673 -20.91 -5.34 -21.65
N VAL A 674 -21.38 -5.40 -22.89
CA VAL A 674 -21.69 -4.24 -23.73
C VAL A 674 -23.20 -4.04 -23.69
N LEU A 675 -23.66 -3.01 -22.99
CA LEU A 675 -25.07 -2.67 -22.82
C LEU A 675 -25.49 -1.66 -23.89
N ASP A 676 -25.59 -2.12 -25.13
CA ASP A 676 -26.06 -1.32 -26.26
C ASP A 676 -27.49 -1.69 -26.66
N GLY A 677 -28.14 -0.82 -27.45
CA GLY A 677 -29.48 -1.09 -28.00
C GLY A 677 -30.63 -0.96 -26.99
N ASP A 678 -31.57 -1.91 -27.04
CA ASP A 678 -32.76 -1.94 -26.18
C ASP A 678 -32.38 -2.43 -24.78
N SER A 679 -32.79 -1.69 -23.75
CA SER A 679 -32.52 -2.04 -22.35
C SER A 679 -33.32 -3.25 -21.87
N HIS A 680 -34.31 -3.70 -22.65
CA HIS A 680 -35.05 -4.91 -22.40
C HIS A 680 -34.13 -6.15 -22.44
N GLY A 681 -33.71 -6.61 -21.26
CA GLY A 681 -32.85 -7.79 -21.06
C GLY A 681 -31.46 -7.49 -20.50
N TRP A 682 -31.08 -6.22 -20.30
CA TRP A 682 -29.79 -5.90 -19.66
C TRP A 682 -29.69 -6.48 -18.24
N THR A 683 -30.77 -6.45 -17.47
CA THR A 683 -30.86 -7.05 -16.13
C THR A 683 -30.56 -8.54 -16.17
N ASP A 684 -31.19 -9.28 -17.09
CA ASP A 684 -31.00 -10.73 -17.24
C ASP A 684 -29.55 -11.05 -17.65
N GLN A 685 -29.00 -10.32 -18.63
CA GLN A 685 -27.61 -10.49 -19.06
C GLN A 685 -26.61 -10.28 -17.92
N MET A 686 -26.83 -9.23 -17.09
CA MET A 686 -25.98 -8.97 -15.93
C MET A 686 -26.08 -10.10 -14.90
N LEU A 687 -27.29 -10.54 -14.54
CA LEU A 687 -27.49 -11.57 -13.53
C LEU A 687 -27.02 -12.96 -13.99
N GLU A 688 -27.24 -13.32 -15.26
CA GLU A 688 -26.69 -14.55 -15.86
C GLU A 688 -25.17 -14.56 -15.80
N THR A 689 -24.54 -13.42 -16.09
CA THR A 689 -23.08 -13.32 -16.05
C THR A 689 -22.56 -13.32 -14.62
N VAL A 690 -23.25 -12.67 -13.67
CA VAL A 690 -22.95 -12.76 -12.23
C VAL A 690 -23.05 -14.22 -11.76
N ALA A 691 -24.08 -14.96 -12.18
CA ALA A 691 -24.24 -16.37 -11.85
C ALA A 691 -23.12 -17.22 -12.46
N ALA A 692 -22.69 -16.95 -13.69
CA ALA A 692 -21.56 -17.62 -14.32
C ALA A 692 -20.23 -17.32 -13.59
N VAL A 693 -20.02 -16.10 -13.11
CA VAL A 693 -18.86 -15.74 -12.27
C VAL A 693 -18.92 -16.47 -10.92
N ALA A 694 -20.08 -16.47 -10.26
CA ALA A 694 -20.27 -17.15 -8.98
C ALA A 694 -20.11 -18.68 -9.10
N SER A 695 -20.47 -19.25 -10.25
CA SER A 695 -20.25 -20.67 -10.60
C SER A 695 -18.80 -20.97 -11.01
N ARG A 696 -17.97 -19.94 -11.21
CA ARG A 696 -16.60 -20.02 -11.75
C ARG A 696 -16.56 -20.54 -13.19
N GLU A 697 -17.66 -20.43 -13.92
CA GLU A 697 -17.75 -20.76 -15.35
C GLU A 697 -17.23 -19.62 -16.23
N TYR A 698 -17.25 -18.39 -15.70
CA TYR A 698 -16.72 -17.19 -16.33
C TYR A 698 -15.77 -16.44 -15.38
N THR A 699 -14.62 -16.01 -15.89
CA THR A 699 -13.70 -15.12 -15.16
C THR A 699 -13.73 -13.75 -15.83
N PRO A 700 -14.03 -12.65 -15.12
CA PRO A 700 -14.06 -11.32 -15.72
C PRO A 700 -12.73 -10.95 -16.39
N LYS A 701 -12.79 -10.31 -17.56
CA LYS A 701 -11.64 -10.14 -18.47
C LYS A 701 -10.45 -9.45 -17.82
N LEU A 702 -10.68 -8.33 -17.13
CA LEU A 702 -9.62 -7.56 -16.48
C LEU A 702 -9.09 -8.23 -15.22
N PHE A 703 -9.93 -9.00 -14.52
CA PHE A 703 -9.50 -9.84 -13.40
C PHE A 703 -8.59 -10.98 -13.89
N GLU A 704 -8.96 -11.66 -14.98
CA GLU A 704 -8.14 -12.69 -15.63
C GLU A 704 -6.81 -12.12 -16.17
N ALA A 705 -6.85 -10.92 -16.74
CA ALA A 705 -5.66 -10.22 -17.23
C ALA A 705 -4.71 -9.75 -16.11
N GLY A 706 -5.10 -9.91 -14.84
CA GLY A 706 -4.31 -9.51 -13.68
C GLY A 706 -4.33 -8.01 -13.39
N ASN A 707 -5.26 -7.25 -13.99
CA ASN A 707 -5.48 -5.83 -13.68
C ASN A 707 -6.22 -5.70 -12.34
N THR A 708 -5.51 -6.06 -11.28
CA THR A 708 -6.03 -6.17 -9.91
C THR A 708 -5.18 -5.35 -8.94
N ASP A 709 -5.85 -4.77 -7.95
CA ASP A 709 -5.17 -4.03 -6.89
C ASP A 709 -5.86 -4.20 -5.53
N PHE A 710 -5.20 -3.74 -4.47
CA PHE A 710 -5.68 -3.78 -3.09
C PHE A 710 -5.04 -2.65 -2.29
N GLN A 711 -5.86 -1.79 -1.71
CA GLN A 711 -5.35 -0.63 -0.98
C GLN A 711 -6.34 -0.19 0.09
N PHE A 712 -5.85 0.01 1.31
CA PHE A 712 -6.69 0.56 2.38
C PHE A 712 -6.80 2.08 2.27
N THR A 713 -7.99 2.58 2.59
CA THR A 713 -8.17 3.99 2.91
C THR A 713 -7.53 4.34 4.24
N ARG A 714 -6.98 5.55 4.30
CA ARG A 714 -6.51 6.20 5.52
C ARG A 714 -7.63 6.97 6.24
N GLY A 715 -8.82 7.01 5.65
CA GLY A 715 -9.95 7.77 6.16
C GLY A 715 -9.69 9.28 6.13
N LEU A 716 -10.52 10.04 6.84
CA LEU A 716 -10.44 11.50 6.87
C LEU A 716 -9.34 12.03 7.81
N LEU A 717 -8.88 11.23 8.76
CA LEU A 717 -7.87 11.62 9.76
C LEU A 717 -6.52 10.92 9.56
N GLY A 718 -6.34 10.05 8.58
CA GLY A 718 -5.04 9.41 8.39
C GLY A 718 -3.98 10.40 7.90
N VAL A 719 -2.81 10.32 8.52
CA VAL A 719 -1.60 11.08 8.20
C VAL A 719 -0.38 10.21 8.52
N SER A 720 0.69 10.32 7.74
CA SER A 720 1.94 9.62 8.09
C SER A 720 2.67 10.36 9.20
N MET A 721 3.01 9.62 10.26
CA MET A 721 3.98 10.05 11.27
C MET A 721 5.25 9.28 11.15
#